data_AF-A0A5N5QRZ6-F1
#
_entry.id   AF-A0A5N5QRZ6-F1
#
_cell.length_a   1.000
_cell.length_b   1.000
_cell.length_c   1.000
_cell.angle_alpha   90.00
_cell.angle_beta   90.00
_cell.angle_gamma   90.00
#
_symmetry.space_group_name_H-M   'P 1'
#
loop_
_entity.id
_entity.type
_entity.pdbx_description
1 polymer ?
#
loop_
_entity_poly.entity_id
_entity_poly.type
_entity_poly.pdbx_seq_one_letter_code
_entity_poly.pdbx_strand_id
1 'polypeptide(L)'
;MWFKPLAILLGAVLPLTAAVSNQTQVFDAACYGAPLPHLRHSKDTRSVPWGSPGMQLEDGTTCCNSIDEVRSRIAGVDTQILKLLAERAAYVREAGRFKSNRSSVFNQAANDVVVQRALNASATYHIPKTIAVQVYDTVLETMLAFEYCSASAGTPTATRNPLFLRIYKVLGANFDDPSTREAFETLVEYYPPETEPNVAAKYDVSKGVPDVDSSSDAEDECDPWAIKWPVKVQPLTAVGPGVNTTAARARQNLQRDVEGRLADGGKNLSNAQELDVLREHVQVMNAQCEAMETRLRSTNQSCKYLLERAEGLRAQQQTTNTRQEIITLFLDRFTLSAVEIEAITSRDIPVGKRMFDAMDKLERIREDCRVLMTGEGGETKAGLDIMSSTSEQLEEGFQKLHRWCLFEFRQLGRDAHVEVEPLMTEAVRRLRKRPALLQEALDVLASVRQSTLLNAFLAALTRGGPSGLPRPIELHAHDPIRYVGDMLAWVHQAMAGEREFLDGLFGIKGERRMVGSVREPKSGEEESWIRVLMDEDLEKLCTPLKVRVQQTIKSQEGSITSYKIANLLEFYMITMRRTVGEEAILSRALTELTEIAYTVFFDTLAAHGRSLLRFLHPAEDDLAAPISLRDAAQVLKEIMIVYDASLLHDEHQGGVNIDGGMQNFDTTLAAMVDPMLEMCRRMAALREKSGKWETAIFMINCLTYLQGVLQGFSFTATRASELDQLIDEHQTALIEEHFEDMLGESGLQGLSKSIDAKDPDEPLSRLPHASALELTAALTSFDAFLSVLDPISSPRLALLRAPNPRIATRIHQAALKRVGRIYLKVAEEVRAPKNKYEAPQSLLGSRRPFGQELVLWQVLGVENSPQVIESRKKSFEEWGKWLSLEQYLQRDKEAEAFDHANKGKLTTWVLVPTDDPETLDFFCACETYRRDIWVLPKNEIKTISDIGYGVASVFTPKKYRGKGYATHMMSLLHFAIANPRGIPLFPSGWGSKPVAVEQPGILSILYSDVGSFYGRCSPGEGTGWTITSPVTTEWAIDEKEVISCPDKIELLSRDEAARTAAADATLFKRDLESKGPSPRIHFAFQPTEAWCRFQMTRYDEHPLYVPPLPTTWGVRMRFQGETHFIVWEYEASPERKLTIISIRATRETFPDLFTAVKYVCQTEKHLKIEAWGLGEELSSIAQSSGGRTYERSKSLPAMKWYGEPDQAIWFGNHKLDWC
;
A
#
# COMPACT_ATOMS: atom_id res chain seq x y z
N MET A 1 -75.83 -20.77 -15.07
CA MET A 1 -76.95 -19.83 -15.32
C MET A 1 -76.44 -18.43 -14.92
N TRP A 2 -76.23 -17.55 -15.91
CA TRP A 2 -76.35 -16.07 -15.92
C TRP A 2 -75.73 -15.25 -14.75
N PHE A 3 -75.01 -14.13 -14.88
CA PHE A 3 -74.35 -13.32 -15.92
C PHE A 3 -73.52 -12.25 -15.14
N LYS A 4 -72.39 -11.77 -15.68
CA LYS A 4 -71.57 -10.58 -15.25
C LYS A 4 -72.38 -9.25 -15.40
N PRO A 5 -71.96 -8.00 -14.97
CA PRO A 5 -70.57 -7.45 -14.93
C PRO A 5 -70.18 -6.27 -13.98
N LEU A 6 -68.88 -5.90 -14.06
CA LEU A 6 -68.22 -4.57 -13.98
C LEU A 6 -67.59 -4.01 -12.66
N ALA A 7 -66.27 -3.80 -12.74
CA ALA A 7 -65.49 -2.58 -12.41
C ALA A 7 -64.91 -2.29 -10.98
N ILE A 8 -63.57 -2.36 -10.93
CA ILE A 8 -62.59 -1.36 -10.40
C ILE A 8 -62.13 -1.42 -8.90
N LEU A 9 -60.81 -1.67 -8.78
CA LEU A 9 -59.79 -1.29 -7.78
C LEU A 9 -59.81 -1.81 -6.32
N LEU A 10 -58.59 -2.20 -5.91
CA LEU A 10 -58.02 -2.46 -4.57
C LEU A 10 -58.23 -3.84 -3.93
N GLY A 11 -57.10 -4.51 -3.62
CA GLY A 11 -57.01 -5.49 -2.54
C GLY A 11 -56.44 -6.86 -2.90
N ALA A 12 -55.15 -6.95 -3.24
CA ALA A 12 -54.38 -8.18 -3.08
C ALA A 12 -53.17 -7.87 -2.19
N VAL A 13 -53.27 -8.22 -0.91
CA VAL A 13 -52.19 -8.20 0.09
C VAL A 13 -52.23 -9.54 0.81
N LEU A 14 -51.04 -10.14 0.94
CA LEU A 14 -50.60 -11.35 1.66
C LEU A 14 -50.16 -12.55 0.78
N PRO A 15 -49.08 -13.24 1.20
CA PRO A 15 -47.78 -13.06 0.56
C PRO A 15 -47.31 -14.34 -0.15
N LEU A 16 -46.68 -14.18 -1.30
CA LEU A 16 -45.90 -15.23 -1.95
C LEU A 16 -44.42 -14.93 -1.75
N THR A 17 -43.86 -15.67 -0.81
CA THR A 17 -42.44 -16.00 -0.75
C THR A 17 -42.01 -16.58 -2.09
N ALA A 18 -41.35 -15.76 -2.92
CA ALA A 18 -40.66 -16.21 -4.12
C ALA A 18 -39.17 -16.34 -3.81
N ALA A 19 -38.69 -17.56 -4.03
CA ALA A 19 -37.34 -18.01 -3.80
C ALA A 19 -36.30 -17.17 -4.55
N VAL A 20 -35.23 -16.81 -3.84
CA VAL A 20 -33.94 -16.49 -4.44
C VAL A 20 -33.38 -17.80 -5.00
N SER A 21 -33.68 -18.09 -6.25
CA SER A 21 -33.06 -19.17 -7.02
C SER A 21 -31.93 -18.62 -7.88
N ASN A 22 -30.71 -19.06 -7.58
CA ASN A 22 -29.57 -19.24 -8.49
C ASN A 22 -29.44 -18.28 -9.68
N GLN A 23 -28.66 -17.22 -9.50
CA GLN A 23 -28.00 -16.49 -10.60
C GLN A 23 -26.71 -17.20 -11.09
N THR A 24 -26.43 -18.42 -10.62
CA THR A 24 -25.31 -19.28 -11.06
C THR A 24 -25.65 -20.16 -12.26
N GLN A 25 -26.93 -20.36 -12.61
CA GLN A 25 -27.31 -21.32 -13.67
C GLN A 25 -27.40 -20.75 -15.10
N VAL A 26 -27.20 -19.45 -15.31
CA VAL A 26 -27.15 -18.88 -16.68
C VAL A 26 -25.72 -18.92 -17.27
N PHE A 27 -24.69 -19.01 -16.42
CA PHE A 27 -23.30 -19.16 -16.87
C PHE A 27 -22.98 -20.59 -17.36
N ASP A 28 -23.58 -21.62 -16.75
CA ASP A 28 -23.29 -23.02 -17.08
C ASP A 28 -23.70 -23.41 -18.52
N ALA A 29 -24.74 -22.80 -19.07
CA ALA A 29 -25.25 -23.13 -20.40
C ALA A 29 -24.54 -22.40 -21.56
N ALA A 30 -23.81 -21.32 -21.27
CA ALA A 30 -23.12 -20.52 -22.29
C ALA A 30 -21.65 -20.91 -22.47
N CYS A 31 -21.03 -21.53 -21.46
CA CYS A 31 -19.59 -21.79 -21.45
C CYS A 31 -19.17 -23.05 -22.22
N TYR A 32 -20.05 -24.05 -22.39
CA TYR A 32 -19.70 -25.31 -23.05
C TYR A 32 -20.89 -25.87 -23.84
N GLY A 33 -20.71 -26.12 -25.15
CA GLY A 33 -21.72 -26.78 -25.96
C GLY A 33 -21.95 -28.22 -25.49
N ALA A 34 -23.16 -28.52 -25.04
CA ALA A 34 -23.58 -29.84 -24.59
C ALA A 34 -23.83 -30.81 -25.78
N PRO A 35 -23.73 -32.13 -25.56
CA PRO A 35 -23.60 -32.78 -24.25
C PRO A 35 -22.24 -33.48 -24.02
N LEU A 36 -21.65 -33.21 -22.84
CA LEU A 36 -20.62 -34.03 -22.19
C LEU A 36 -21.27 -35.19 -21.40
N PRO A 37 -20.53 -36.28 -21.10
CA PRO A 37 -21.11 -37.56 -20.70
C PRO A 37 -21.73 -37.56 -19.30
N HIS A 38 -22.80 -38.36 -19.13
CA HIS A 38 -23.52 -38.53 -17.87
C HIS A 38 -22.63 -39.12 -16.75
N LEU A 39 -22.44 -38.36 -15.68
CA LEU A 39 -21.88 -38.83 -14.42
C LEU A 39 -23.01 -39.18 -13.44
N ARG A 40 -23.01 -40.40 -12.89
CA ARG A 40 -23.96 -40.82 -11.85
C ARG A 40 -23.49 -40.34 -10.48
N HIS A 41 -24.41 -39.82 -9.67
CA HIS A 41 -24.14 -39.51 -8.27
C HIS A 41 -23.84 -40.80 -7.49
N SER A 42 -22.61 -40.92 -6.97
CA SER A 42 -22.23 -41.94 -5.99
C SER A 42 -22.57 -41.47 -4.58
N LYS A 43 -23.04 -42.38 -3.73
CA LYS A 43 -23.44 -42.13 -2.33
C LYS A 43 -22.35 -42.46 -1.30
N ASP A 44 -21.12 -42.69 -1.73
CA ASP A 44 -19.98 -42.86 -0.81
C ASP A 44 -19.23 -41.55 -0.61
N THR A 45 -19.08 -41.13 0.65
CA THR A 45 -18.23 -40.00 1.06
C THR A 45 -16.76 -40.38 0.86
N ARG A 46 -16.19 -39.98 -0.28
CA ARG A 46 -14.74 -40.02 -0.55
C ARG A 46 -14.21 -38.65 -0.95
N SER A 47 -12.97 -38.40 -0.56
CA SER A 47 -12.12 -37.23 -0.80
C SER A 47 -11.98 -36.85 -2.28
N VAL A 48 -12.13 -35.55 -2.58
CA VAL A 48 -11.87 -34.85 -3.86
C VAL A 48 -12.73 -35.32 -5.06
N PRO A 49 -13.36 -34.43 -5.86
CA PRO A 49 -14.20 -34.84 -7.01
C PRO A 49 -13.43 -35.59 -8.12
N TRP A 50 -12.10 -35.56 -8.07
CA TRP A 50 -11.20 -36.17 -9.04
C TRP A 50 -10.22 -37.07 -8.28
N GLY A 51 -10.44 -38.39 -8.30
CA GLY A 51 -9.44 -39.35 -7.85
C GLY A 51 -8.27 -39.38 -8.86
N SER A 52 -7.04 -39.34 -8.35
CA SER A 52 -5.76 -39.37 -9.09
C SER A 52 -5.63 -38.32 -10.20
N PRO A 53 -4.71 -37.34 -10.09
CA PRO A 53 -4.60 -36.33 -11.12
C PRO A 53 -3.92 -36.90 -12.36
N GLY A 54 -4.48 -36.60 -13.53
CA GLY A 54 -3.96 -37.14 -14.77
C GLY A 54 -4.75 -36.65 -15.98
N MET A 55 -4.71 -35.35 -16.26
CA MET A 55 -4.82 -34.92 -17.65
C MET A 55 -3.69 -35.63 -18.42
N GLN A 56 -4.07 -36.53 -19.32
CA GLN A 56 -3.11 -37.10 -20.26
C GLN A 56 -2.77 -36.05 -21.31
N LEU A 57 -1.50 -35.72 -21.38
CA LEU A 57 -0.94 -34.88 -22.42
C LEU A 57 -0.79 -35.72 -23.70
N GLU A 58 -0.76 -35.07 -24.87
CA GLU A 58 -0.66 -35.76 -26.17
C GLU A 58 0.60 -36.63 -26.32
N ASP A 59 1.62 -36.39 -25.48
CA ASP A 59 2.86 -37.17 -25.38
C ASP A 59 2.72 -38.46 -24.56
N GLY A 60 1.52 -38.76 -24.03
CA GLY A 60 1.23 -39.94 -23.24
C GLY A 60 1.59 -39.84 -21.76
N THR A 61 2.07 -38.68 -21.29
CA THR A 61 2.39 -38.44 -19.87
C THR A 61 1.18 -37.92 -19.08
N THR A 62 1.09 -38.31 -17.81
CA THR A 62 0.01 -37.88 -16.89
C THR A 62 0.45 -36.70 -16.03
N CYS A 63 -0.25 -35.57 -16.14
CA CYS A 63 -0.08 -34.40 -15.28
C CYS A 63 -1.40 -34.09 -14.55
N CYS A 64 -1.47 -33.56 -13.33
CA CYS A 64 -0.42 -32.97 -12.51
C CYS A 64 -0.66 -33.27 -11.02
N ASN A 65 0.35 -33.71 -10.27
CA ASN A 65 0.17 -34.14 -8.88
C ASN A 65 0.11 -33.00 -7.86
N SER A 66 0.40 -31.76 -8.29
CA SER A 66 0.33 -30.55 -7.46
C SER A 66 -0.08 -29.32 -8.27
N ILE A 67 -0.56 -28.27 -7.59
CA ILE A 67 -0.95 -27.00 -8.22
C ILE A 67 0.26 -26.23 -8.79
N ASP A 68 1.44 -26.43 -8.23
CA ASP A 68 2.67 -25.82 -8.75
C ASP A 68 3.11 -26.48 -10.06
N GLU A 69 2.87 -27.79 -10.21
CA GLU A 69 3.06 -28.48 -11.48
C GLU A 69 2.06 -27.98 -12.53
N VAL A 70 0.79 -27.74 -12.15
CA VAL A 70 -0.22 -27.12 -13.02
C VAL A 70 0.23 -25.71 -13.48
N ARG A 71 0.70 -24.87 -12.56
CA ARG A 71 1.20 -23.50 -12.87
C ARG A 71 2.42 -23.52 -13.79
N SER A 72 3.36 -24.42 -13.55
CA SER A 72 4.55 -24.60 -14.39
C SER A 72 4.19 -25.03 -15.82
N ARG A 73 3.20 -25.94 -15.96
CA ARG A 73 2.69 -26.34 -17.28
C ARG A 73 1.95 -25.22 -18.00
N ILE A 74 1.16 -24.40 -17.28
CA ILE A 74 0.51 -23.20 -17.84
C ILE A 74 1.59 -22.23 -18.36
N ALA A 75 2.63 -21.93 -17.58
CA ALA A 75 3.73 -21.07 -18.03
C ALA A 75 4.45 -21.62 -19.28
N GLY A 76 4.58 -22.95 -19.38
CA GLY A 76 5.10 -23.63 -20.57
C GLY A 76 4.20 -23.45 -21.80
N VAL A 77 2.88 -23.53 -21.64
CA VAL A 77 1.89 -23.26 -22.70
C VAL A 77 1.92 -21.78 -23.12
N ASP A 78 1.99 -20.86 -22.17
CA ASP A 78 2.09 -19.42 -22.44
C ASP A 78 3.33 -19.09 -23.30
N THR A 79 4.45 -19.76 -23.00
CA THR A 79 5.69 -19.62 -23.80
C THR A 79 5.51 -20.13 -25.24
N GLN A 80 4.74 -21.20 -25.45
CA GLN A 80 4.43 -21.72 -26.78
C GLN A 80 3.47 -20.82 -27.55
N ILE A 81 2.46 -20.26 -26.87
CA ILE A 81 1.54 -19.28 -27.45
C ILE A 81 2.32 -18.05 -27.94
N LEU A 82 3.30 -17.56 -27.17
CA LEU A 82 4.15 -16.45 -27.61
C LEU A 82 4.96 -16.78 -28.87
N LYS A 83 5.50 -18.00 -28.99
CA LYS A 83 6.21 -18.43 -30.20
C LYS A 83 5.29 -18.49 -31.42
N LEU A 84 4.10 -19.04 -31.27
CA LEU A 84 3.10 -19.12 -32.36
C LEU A 84 2.58 -17.74 -32.76
N LEU A 85 2.39 -16.83 -31.81
CA LEU A 85 2.03 -15.43 -32.10
C LEU A 85 3.15 -14.69 -32.83
N ALA A 86 4.42 -14.95 -32.48
CA ALA A 86 5.56 -14.39 -33.20
C ALA A 86 5.64 -14.92 -34.65
N GLU A 87 5.38 -16.21 -34.87
CA GLU A 87 5.32 -16.79 -36.22
C GLU A 87 4.15 -16.22 -37.03
N ARG A 88 2.97 -16.11 -36.41
CA ARG A 88 1.80 -15.47 -37.03
C ARG A 88 2.07 -14.01 -37.38
N ALA A 89 2.73 -13.25 -36.51
CA ALA A 89 3.14 -11.88 -36.80
C ALA A 89 4.10 -11.80 -38.00
N ALA A 90 5.00 -12.78 -38.15
CA ALA A 90 5.88 -12.88 -39.32
C ALA A 90 5.08 -13.12 -40.62
N TYR A 91 4.08 -14.02 -40.61
CA TYR A 91 3.20 -14.22 -41.76
C TYR A 91 2.31 -13.00 -42.07
N VAL A 92 1.79 -12.30 -41.05
CA VAL A 92 1.03 -11.05 -41.23
C VAL A 92 1.91 -9.97 -41.87
N ARG A 93 3.18 -9.88 -41.46
CA ARG A 93 4.15 -8.99 -42.10
C ARG A 93 4.41 -9.33 -43.57
N GLU A 94 4.53 -10.61 -43.92
CA GLU A 94 4.66 -11.02 -45.33
C GLU A 94 3.36 -10.80 -46.12
N ALA A 95 2.19 -11.03 -45.52
CA ALA A 95 0.88 -10.76 -46.14
C ALA A 95 0.71 -9.27 -46.50
N GLY A 96 1.24 -8.37 -45.67
CA GLY A 96 1.28 -6.93 -45.94
C GLY A 96 1.99 -6.56 -47.26
N ARG A 97 2.94 -7.37 -47.76
CA ARG A 97 3.62 -7.13 -49.05
C ARG A 97 2.71 -7.31 -50.26
N PHE A 98 1.64 -8.08 -50.13
CA PHE A 98 0.68 -8.34 -51.21
C PHE A 98 -0.51 -7.37 -51.19
N LYS A 99 -0.58 -6.46 -50.22
CA LYS A 99 -1.64 -5.46 -50.06
C LYS A 99 -1.19 -4.12 -50.65
N SER A 100 -1.90 -3.63 -51.68
CA SER A 100 -1.45 -2.51 -52.50
C SER A 100 -1.64 -1.11 -51.88
N ASN A 101 -2.49 -0.96 -50.84
CA ASN A 101 -2.78 0.32 -50.20
C ASN A 101 -3.32 0.15 -48.76
N ARG A 102 -3.28 1.23 -47.95
CA ARG A 102 -3.70 1.22 -46.53
C ARG A 102 -5.16 0.81 -46.31
N SER A 103 -6.02 1.03 -47.30
CA SER A 103 -7.43 0.60 -47.29
C SER A 103 -7.63 -0.90 -47.55
N SER A 104 -6.63 -1.61 -48.11
CA SER A 104 -6.65 -3.07 -48.27
C SER A 104 -6.20 -3.85 -47.03
N VAL A 105 -5.76 -3.16 -45.97
CA VAL A 105 -5.30 -3.76 -44.71
C VAL A 105 -6.47 -4.27 -43.87
N PHE A 106 -7.59 -3.53 -43.84
CA PHE A 106 -8.78 -3.90 -43.07
C PHE A 106 -9.86 -4.51 -43.97
N ASN A 107 -10.19 -5.76 -43.70
CA ASN A 107 -11.31 -6.47 -44.34
C ASN A 107 -12.12 -7.19 -43.26
N GLN A 108 -13.22 -6.55 -42.83
CA GLN A 108 -14.09 -7.08 -41.77
C GLN A 108 -14.61 -8.48 -42.12
N ALA A 109 -15.04 -8.71 -43.37
CA ALA A 109 -15.56 -10.00 -43.80
C ALA A 109 -14.51 -11.13 -43.73
N ALA A 110 -13.22 -10.82 -43.93
CA ALA A 110 -12.15 -11.79 -43.77
C ALA A 110 -11.84 -12.10 -42.29
N ASN A 111 -11.89 -11.08 -41.42
CA ASN A 111 -11.70 -11.23 -39.98
C ASN A 111 -12.83 -12.06 -39.35
N ASP A 112 -14.08 -11.77 -39.72
CA ASP A 112 -15.25 -12.53 -39.27
C ASP A 112 -15.13 -14.01 -39.66
N VAL A 113 -14.61 -14.31 -40.86
CA VAL A 113 -14.36 -15.70 -41.29
C VAL A 113 -13.29 -16.39 -40.44
N VAL A 114 -12.26 -15.68 -39.98
CA VAL A 114 -11.23 -16.26 -39.10
C VAL A 114 -11.81 -16.58 -37.72
N VAL A 115 -12.62 -15.69 -37.16
CA VAL A 115 -13.32 -15.91 -35.87
C VAL A 115 -14.33 -17.05 -35.99
N GLN A 116 -15.08 -17.13 -37.10
CA GLN A 116 -15.99 -18.24 -37.36
C GLN A 116 -15.26 -19.57 -37.57
N ARG A 117 -14.08 -19.58 -38.19
CA ARG A 117 -13.23 -20.78 -38.27
C ARG A 117 -12.74 -21.22 -36.89
N ALA A 118 -12.31 -20.28 -36.04
CA ALA A 118 -11.91 -20.56 -34.67
C ALA A 118 -13.08 -21.11 -33.83
N LEU A 119 -14.28 -20.55 -34.00
CA LEU A 119 -15.52 -21.04 -33.39
C LEU A 119 -15.88 -22.45 -33.83
N ASN A 120 -15.77 -22.77 -35.12
CA ASN A 120 -16.05 -24.10 -35.63
C ASN A 120 -15.00 -25.13 -35.18
N ALA A 121 -13.72 -24.72 -35.12
CA ALA A 121 -12.62 -25.56 -34.62
C ALA A 121 -12.64 -25.73 -33.08
N SER A 122 -13.23 -24.80 -32.33
CA SER A 122 -13.29 -24.86 -30.85
C SER A 122 -13.93 -26.15 -30.33
N ALA A 123 -14.88 -26.71 -31.08
CA ALA A 123 -15.52 -27.99 -30.75
C ALA A 123 -14.57 -29.19 -30.91
N THR A 124 -13.66 -29.15 -31.88
CA THR A 124 -12.65 -30.18 -32.13
C THR A 124 -11.56 -30.19 -31.07
N TYR A 125 -11.17 -29.01 -30.58
CA TYR A 125 -10.11 -28.85 -29.57
C TYR A 125 -10.63 -28.69 -28.14
N HIS A 126 -11.94 -28.88 -27.92
CA HIS A 126 -12.61 -28.78 -26.62
C HIS A 126 -12.38 -27.46 -25.86
N ILE A 127 -12.23 -26.35 -26.59
CA ILE A 127 -12.07 -25.01 -26.02
C ILE A 127 -13.44 -24.34 -25.89
N PRO A 128 -13.77 -23.65 -24.78
CA PRO A 128 -14.97 -22.83 -24.66
C PRO A 128 -15.10 -21.84 -25.81
N LYS A 129 -16.28 -21.78 -26.44
CA LYS A 129 -16.54 -20.87 -27.56
C LYS A 129 -16.28 -19.41 -27.17
N THR A 130 -16.62 -19.03 -25.93
CA THR A 130 -16.40 -17.68 -25.40
C THR A 130 -14.92 -17.31 -25.34
N ILE A 131 -14.07 -18.26 -24.95
CA ILE A 131 -12.60 -18.05 -24.90
C ILE A 131 -12.05 -17.98 -26.32
N ALA A 132 -12.48 -18.87 -27.22
CA ALA A 132 -12.02 -18.87 -28.61
C ALA A 132 -12.36 -17.56 -29.33
N VAL A 133 -13.54 -16.99 -29.11
CA VAL A 133 -13.95 -15.71 -29.71
C VAL A 133 -13.12 -14.56 -29.14
N GLN A 134 -13.09 -14.39 -27.82
CA GLN A 134 -12.40 -13.25 -27.21
C GLN A 134 -10.90 -13.25 -27.51
N VAL A 135 -10.25 -14.41 -27.50
CA VAL A 135 -8.82 -14.52 -27.80
C VAL A 135 -8.55 -14.18 -29.26
N TYR A 136 -9.32 -14.72 -30.21
CA TYR A 136 -9.07 -14.45 -31.63
C TYR A 136 -9.47 -13.04 -32.04
N ASP A 137 -10.52 -12.45 -31.46
CA ASP A 137 -10.87 -11.03 -31.67
C ASP A 137 -9.73 -10.13 -31.21
N THR A 138 -9.23 -10.34 -29.98
CA THR A 138 -8.11 -9.55 -29.43
C THR A 138 -6.82 -9.73 -30.24
N VAL A 139 -6.50 -10.97 -30.65
CA VAL A 139 -5.33 -11.25 -31.49
C VAL A 139 -5.49 -10.62 -32.89
N LEU A 140 -6.70 -10.60 -33.45
CA LEU A 140 -6.95 -9.95 -34.74
C LEU A 140 -6.83 -8.42 -34.64
N GLU A 141 -7.43 -7.79 -33.63
CA GLU A 141 -7.33 -6.34 -33.42
C GLU A 141 -5.88 -5.88 -33.24
N THR A 142 -5.13 -6.58 -32.39
CA THR A 142 -3.72 -6.27 -32.13
C THR A 142 -2.83 -6.53 -33.34
N MET A 143 -3.09 -7.58 -34.12
CA MET A 143 -2.33 -7.89 -35.34
C MET A 143 -2.70 -6.96 -36.50
N LEU A 144 -3.93 -6.45 -36.54
CA LEU A 144 -4.35 -5.40 -37.46
C LEU A 144 -3.62 -4.09 -37.14
N ALA A 145 -3.53 -3.72 -35.86
CA ALA A 145 -2.74 -2.58 -35.40
C ALA A 145 -1.25 -2.75 -35.74
N PHE A 146 -0.69 -3.95 -35.56
CA PHE A 146 0.67 -4.28 -35.97
C PHE A 146 0.87 -4.18 -37.50
N GLU A 147 -0.09 -4.63 -38.30
CA GLU A 147 -0.04 -4.53 -39.77
C GLU A 147 -0.13 -3.06 -40.24
N TYR A 148 -0.91 -2.22 -39.55
CA TYR A 148 -0.93 -0.77 -39.78
C TYR A 148 0.40 -0.09 -39.44
N CYS A 149 1.06 -0.47 -38.34
CA CYS A 149 2.41 -0.02 -38.02
C CYS A 149 3.44 -0.48 -39.06
N SER A 150 3.31 -1.71 -39.56
CA SER A 150 4.18 -2.27 -40.59
C SER A 150 4.01 -1.58 -41.94
N ALA A 151 2.77 -1.23 -42.32
CA ALA A 151 2.46 -0.47 -43.53
C ALA A 151 2.93 0.99 -43.45
N SER A 152 3.00 1.57 -42.24
CA SER A 152 3.56 2.90 -41.99
C SER A 152 5.09 2.96 -42.15
N ALA A 153 5.79 1.83 -42.04
CA ALA A 153 7.24 1.75 -42.25
C ALA A 153 7.62 1.55 -43.73
N GLY A 154 6.63 1.50 -44.63
CA GLY A 154 6.79 1.13 -46.04
C GLY A 154 6.13 2.09 -47.02
N THR A 155 6.47 3.37 -46.99
CA THR A 155 6.40 4.23 -48.19
C THR A 155 7.77 4.85 -48.47
N PRO A 156 8.61 4.20 -49.30
CA PRO A 156 9.63 4.93 -50.03
C PRO A 156 8.93 5.84 -51.04
N THR A 157 9.09 7.14 -50.88
CA THR A 157 8.83 8.10 -51.95
C THR A 157 9.71 7.73 -53.13
N ALA A 158 9.12 7.10 -54.14
CA ALA A 158 9.74 6.89 -55.44
C ALA A 158 9.84 8.24 -56.18
N THR A 159 10.83 9.06 -55.84
CA THR A 159 11.49 9.87 -56.86
C THR A 159 12.33 8.90 -57.70
N ARG A 160 11.70 8.35 -58.74
CA ARG A 160 12.39 7.64 -59.82
C ARG A 160 13.39 8.60 -60.48
N ASN A 161 14.61 8.61 -60.00
CA ASN A 161 15.74 9.20 -60.70
C ASN A 161 16.21 8.18 -61.77
N PRO A 162 16.12 8.48 -63.08
CA PRO A 162 16.42 7.53 -64.16
C PRO A 162 17.89 7.12 -64.27
N LEU A 163 18.75 7.62 -63.38
CA LEU A 163 20.16 7.20 -63.24
C LEU A 163 20.34 5.96 -62.35
N PHE A 164 19.45 5.70 -61.40
CA PHE A 164 19.61 4.58 -60.45
C PHE A 164 19.33 3.21 -61.09
N LEU A 165 18.36 3.15 -62.03
CA LEU A 165 18.09 1.97 -62.86
C LEU A 165 19.12 1.75 -63.97
N ARG A 166 19.96 2.75 -64.28
CA ARG A 166 21.08 2.62 -65.24
C ARG A 166 22.33 2.09 -64.55
N ILE A 167 22.56 2.46 -63.29
CA ILE A 167 23.70 1.99 -62.50
C ILE A 167 23.48 0.54 -62.02
N TYR A 168 22.24 0.16 -61.66
CA TYR A 168 21.91 -1.22 -61.31
C TYR A 168 21.86 -2.18 -62.51
N LYS A 169 21.62 -1.67 -63.73
CA LYS A 169 21.76 -2.45 -64.98
C LYS A 169 23.22 -2.65 -65.41
N VAL A 170 24.12 -1.77 -64.97
CA VAL A 170 25.55 -1.83 -65.25
C VAL A 170 26.29 -2.68 -64.21
N LEU A 171 25.79 -2.76 -62.97
CA LEU A 171 26.39 -3.56 -61.90
C LEU A 171 25.79 -4.98 -61.74
N GLY A 172 24.82 -5.35 -62.58
CA GLY A 172 24.17 -6.67 -62.58
C GLY A 172 24.63 -7.63 -63.69
N ALA A 173 25.66 -7.28 -64.45
CA ALA A 173 26.25 -8.15 -65.46
C ALA A 173 27.70 -8.48 -65.08
N ASN A 174 27.96 -9.76 -64.85
CA ASN A 174 29.27 -10.33 -64.50
C ASN A 174 30.41 -9.73 -65.33
N PHE A 175 31.36 -9.07 -64.66
CA PHE A 175 32.71 -8.87 -65.18
C PHE A 175 33.71 -9.02 -64.04
N ASP A 176 34.25 -10.24 -63.91
CA ASP A 176 35.51 -10.50 -63.21
C ASP A 176 36.66 -9.95 -64.06
N ASP A 177 36.88 -8.64 -63.99
CA ASP A 177 38.06 -7.99 -64.58
C ASP A 177 39.04 -7.53 -63.49
N PRO A 178 40.30 -8.01 -63.49
CA PRO A 178 41.33 -7.64 -62.52
C PRO A 178 41.62 -6.13 -62.45
N SER A 179 41.42 -5.38 -63.53
CA SER A 179 41.77 -3.95 -63.57
C SER A 179 40.82 -3.06 -62.77
N THR A 180 39.56 -3.50 -62.59
CA THR A 180 38.56 -2.78 -61.78
C THR A 180 38.82 -2.97 -60.28
N ARG A 181 39.39 -4.11 -59.87
CA ARG A 181 39.72 -4.41 -58.47
C ARG A 181 40.94 -3.62 -58.00
N GLU A 182 41.95 -3.47 -58.86
CA GLU A 182 43.15 -2.66 -58.60
C GLU A 182 42.82 -1.16 -58.50
N ALA A 183 41.86 -0.66 -59.29
CA ALA A 183 41.37 0.71 -59.19
C ALA A 183 40.59 1.00 -57.88
N PHE A 184 39.90 0.00 -57.32
CA PHE A 184 39.20 0.12 -56.04
C PHE A 184 40.13 0.03 -54.83
N GLU A 185 41.17 -0.79 -54.88
CA GLU A 185 42.21 -0.85 -53.84
C GLU A 185 43.03 0.46 -53.78
N THR A 186 43.29 1.09 -54.94
CA THR A 186 43.95 2.39 -55.02
C THR A 186 43.09 3.55 -54.48
N LEU A 187 41.76 3.43 -54.51
CA LEU A 187 40.83 4.46 -54.01
C LEU A 187 40.61 4.37 -52.49
N VAL A 188 40.78 3.20 -51.88
CA VAL A 188 40.72 2.99 -50.43
C VAL A 188 41.99 3.49 -49.73
N GLU A 189 43.11 3.57 -50.44
CA GLU A 189 44.40 4.06 -49.91
C GLU A 189 44.48 5.60 -49.81
N TYR A 190 43.60 6.34 -50.49
CA TYR A 190 43.59 7.82 -50.50
C TYR A 190 42.55 8.48 -49.57
N TYR A 191 41.66 7.71 -48.94
CA TYR A 191 40.61 8.22 -48.03
C TYR A 191 40.34 7.28 -46.83
N PRO A 192 41.12 7.36 -45.74
CA PRO A 192 40.75 6.70 -44.49
C PRO A 192 39.60 7.46 -43.79
N PRO A 193 38.53 6.78 -43.33
CA PRO A 193 37.43 7.42 -42.60
C PRO A 193 37.77 7.64 -41.11
N GLU A 194 37.50 8.85 -40.60
CA GLU A 194 37.57 9.22 -39.18
C GLU A 194 36.40 8.58 -38.39
N THR A 195 36.72 8.04 -37.21
CA THR A 195 35.81 7.38 -36.27
C THR A 195 35.10 8.37 -35.33
N GLU A 196 33.78 8.25 -35.17
CA GLU A 196 33.03 8.87 -34.06
C GLU A 196 33.41 8.22 -32.69
N PRO A 197 33.37 9.00 -31.59
CA PRO A 197 33.69 8.50 -30.26
C PRO A 197 32.49 7.82 -29.59
N ASN A 198 32.75 6.78 -28.80
CA ASN A 198 31.79 6.30 -27.82
C ASN A 198 32.48 5.92 -26.51
N VAL A 199 31.66 6.03 -25.47
CA VAL A 199 32.00 6.27 -24.07
C VAL A 199 32.51 5.03 -23.32
N ALA A 200 33.57 5.27 -22.53
CA ALA A 200 34.03 4.71 -21.24
C ALA A 200 34.02 3.19 -20.94
N ALA A 201 35.20 2.70 -20.50
CA ALA A 201 35.46 2.17 -19.14
C ALA A 201 36.96 1.73 -19.06
N LYS A 202 37.81 2.29 -18.17
CA LYS A 202 38.03 2.02 -16.73
C LYS A 202 38.98 0.84 -16.45
N TYR A 203 39.96 1.10 -15.57
CA TYR A 203 40.93 0.24 -14.85
C TYR A 203 42.15 -0.32 -15.61
N ASP A 204 43.34 -0.53 -15.02
CA ASP A 204 44.12 -0.06 -13.85
C ASP A 204 45.44 -0.91 -13.84
N VAL A 205 46.45 -0.44 -13.10
CA VAL A 205 47.56 -1.20 -12.50
C VAL A 205 48.88 -1.40 -13.29
N SER A 206 49.74 -0.38 -13.14
CA SER A 206 51.04 -0.47 -12.41
C SER A 206 52.39 -0.74 -13.11
N LYS A 207 53.37 -0.04 -12.50
CA LYS A 207 54.81 -0.29 -12.31
C LYS A 207 55.81 0.22 -13.37
N GLY A 208 56.66 1.15 -12.94
CA GLY A 208 58.05 1.25 -13.40
C GLY A 208 58.69 2.64 -13.42
N VAL A 209 58.93 3.24 -12.24
CA VAL A 209 59.90 4.33 -11.95
C VAL A 209 61.34 3.80 -12.20
N PRO A 210 62.39 4.55 -12.60
CA PRO A 210 62.91 5.81 -12.00
C PRO A 210 63.54 6.82 -13.01
N ASP A 211 64.00 8.05 -12.71
CA ASP A 211 64.19 8.88 -11.51
C ASP A 211 64.62 10.30 -11.95
N VAL A 212 64.43 11.29 -11.05
CA VAL A 212 65.30 12.49 -10.82
C VAL A 212 65.23 13.63 -11.87
N ASP A 213 64.98 14.92 -11.57
CA ASP A 213 65.00 15.70 -10.32
C ASP A 213 64.19 17.02 -10.47
N SER A 214 63.70 17.53 -9.33
CA SER A 214 63.50 18.95 -8.90
C SER A 214 63.05 20.04 -9.91
N SER A 215 62.20 21.04 -9.63
CA SER A 215 61.44 21.50 -8.46
C SER A 215 60.73 22.81 -8.87
N SER A 216 59.69 23.18 -8.11
CA SER A 216 59.12 24.52 -7.86
C SER A 216 58.24 25.23 -8.93
N ASP A 217 56.96 25.38 -8.52
CA ASP A 217 56.13 26.60 -8.49
C ASP A 217 55.69 27.23 -9.82
N ALA A 218 54.42 27.15 -10.24
CA ALA A 218 53.18 27.79 -9.76
C ALA A 218 52.99 29.23 -10.26
N GLU A 219 51.76 29.51 -10.73
CA GLU A 219 51.16 30.81 -11.13
C GLU A 219 51.64 31.35 -12.50
N ASP A 220 50.88 31.99 -13.38
CA ASP A 220 49.45 32.37 -13.47
C ASP A 220 49.17 32.80 -14.94
N GLU A 221 47.87 32.90 -15.28
CA GLU A 221 47.20 33.78 -16.27
C GLU A 221 47.83 34.23 -17.61
N CYS A 222 46.98 34.18 -18.67
CA CYS A 222 46.57 35.29 -19.56
C CYS A 222 46.40 34.86 -21.03
N ASP A 223 45.15 34.60 -21.41
CA ASP A 223 44.30 35.44 -22.30
C ASP A 223 44.87 35.87 -23.70
N PRO A 224 44.11 36.60 -24.54
CA PRO A 224 43.33 36.01 -25.63
C PRO A 224 43.60 36.70 -27.00
N TRP A 225 42.81 36.31 -28.00
CA TRP A 225 42.68 36.84 -29.37
C TRP A 225 43.71 36.40 -30.43
N ALA A 226 43.24 35.50 -31.32
CA ALA A 226 43.13 35.85 -32.74
C ALA A 226 42.18 34.89 -33.50
N ILE A 227 41.16 35.48 -34.10
CA ILE A 227 40.13 34.89 -34.97
C ILE A 227 40.66 34.72 -36.42
N LYS A 228 40.18 33.70 -37.18
CA LYS A 228 39.60 33.86 -38.54
C LYS A 228 39.06 32.56 -39.20
N TRP A 229 37.82 32.66 -39.72
CA TRP A 229 37.07 31.74 -40.62
C TRP A 229 37.35 32.15 -42.13
N PRO A 230 36.85 31.52 -43.22
CA PRO A 230 37.51 30.47 -44.02
C PRO A 230 37.23 30.55 -45.57
N VAL A 231 37.57 29.45 -46.25
CA VAL A 231 37.08 28.90 -47.54
C VAL A 231 37.72 29.38 -48.87
N LYS A 232 38.11 28.33 -49.62
CA LYS A 232 38.72 28.19 -50.96
C LYS A 232 37.84 28.73 -52.11
N VAL A 233 38.46 29.02 -53.27
CA VAL A 233 38.25 28.28 -54.54
C VAL A 233 39.50 28.43 -55.46
N GLN A 234 40.01 27.32 -56.01
CA GLN A 234 40.82 27.25 -57.24
C GLN A 234 39.91 26.85 -58.41
N PRO A 235 40.28 27.16 -59.66
CA PRO A 235 40.10 26.16 -60.72
C PRO A 235 41.38 25.86 -61.51
N LEU A 236 41.43 24.58 -61.90
CA LEU A 236 42.48 23.84 -62.61
C LEU A 236 42.65 24.21 -64.09
N THR A 237 43.84 23.88 -64.61
CA THR A 237 44.20 23.28 -65.93
C THR A 237 45.54 23.87 -66.40
N ALA A 238 46.48 23.20 -67.08
CA ALA A 238 46.67 21.82 -67.53
C ALA A 238 48.08 21.76 -68.19
N VAL A 239 48.71 20.58 -68.18
CA VAL A 239 49.60 20.02 -69.23
C VAL A 239 51.02 20.64 -69.42
N GLY A 240 52.06 19.81 -69.16
CA GLY A 240 53.45 19.99 -69.65
C GLY A 240 53.57 19.76 -71.18
N PRO A 241 54.77 19.68 -71.83
CA PRO A 241 56.05 19.19 -71.31
C PRO A 241 57.33 19.92 -71.83
N GLY A 242 58.49 19.55 -71.26
CA GLY A 242 59.73 19.16 -71.96
C GLY A 242 60.41 20.04 -73.03
N VAL A 243 61.72 20.25 -72.79
CA VAL A 243 62.83 20.38 -73.78
C VAL A 243 62.97 21.72 -74.51
N ASN A 244 64.06 22.44 -74.24
CA ASN A 244 64.95 23.04 -75.26
C ASN A 244 66.15 23.80 -74.64
N THR A 245 67.12 23.06 -74.11
CA THR A 245 68.51 23.53 -73.89
C THR A 245 69.35 23.51 -75.18
N THR A 246 68.70 23.39 -76.34
CA THR A 246 69.33 23.24 -77.67
C THR A 246 69.63 24.58 -78.35
N ALA A 247 69.02 25.69 -77.90
CA ALA A 247 69.21 27.02 -78.49
C ALA A 247 70.54 27.71 -78.09
N ALA A 248 71.19 27.26 -77.01
CA ALA A 248 72.45 27.82 -76.53
C ALA A 248 73.68 27.24 -77.26
N ARG A 249 73.64 25.97 -77.72
CA ARG A 249 74.74 25.34 -78.49
C ARG A 249 74.77 25.74 -79.96
N ALA A 250 73.64 26.16 -80.54
CA ALA A 250 73.58 26.61 -81.94
C ALA A 250 74.24 27.98 -82.18
N ARG A 251 74.40 28.82 -81.14
CA ARG A 251 75.02 30.15 -81.25
C ARG A 251 76.55 30.12 -81.14
N GLN A 252 77.11 29.10 -80.48
CA GLN A 252 78.56 29.01 -80.22
C GLN A 252 79.34 28.37 -81.40
N ASN A 253 78.71 27.50 -82.18
CA ASN A 253 79.34 26.87 -83.35
C ASN A 253 79.34 27.75 -84.61
N LEU A 254 78.40 28.70 -84.71
CA LEU A 254 78.32 29.66 -85.83
C LEU A 254 79.41 30.75 -85.72
N GLN A 255 79.82 31.08 -84.50
CA GLN A 255 80.86 32.08 -84.24
C GLN A 255 82.27 31.55 -84.58
N ARG A 256 82.51 30.25 -84.39
CA ARG A 256 83.80 29.60 -84.68
C ARG A 256 84.05 29.34 -86.18
N ASP A 257 82.98 29.17 -86.97
CA ASP A 257 83.08 28.93 -88.42
C ASP A 257 83.26 30.24 -89.23
N VAL A 258 82.78 31.37 -88.69
CA VAL A 258 83.02 32.71 -89.26
C VAL A 258 84.46 33.17 -89.00
N GLU A 259 85.04 32.86 -87.84
CA GLU A 259 86.43 33.21 -87.51
C GLU A 259 87.46 32.36 -88.30
N GLY A 260 87.11 31.13 -88.70
CA GLY A 260 87.98 30.27 -89.50
C GLY A 260 88.10 30.68 -90.99
N ARG A 261 87.07 31.32 -91.57
CA ARG A 261 87.07 31.68 -93.00
C ARG A 261 87.61 33.07 -93.32
N LEU A 262 87.81 33.93 -92.32
CA LEU A 262 88.46 35.24 -92.52
C LEU A 262 90.00 35.20 -92.44
N ALA A 263 90.59 34.09 -91.99
CA ALA A 263 92.04 33.98 -91.80
C ALA A 263 92.84 33.47 -93.04
N ASP A 264 92.19 32.92 -94.07
CA ASP A 264 92.87 32.28 -95.23
C ASP A 264 92.70 33.00 -96.59
N GLY A 265 92.07 34.18 -96.63
CA GLY A 265 91.95 35.01 -97.85
C GLY A 265 93.03 36.08 -98.01
N GLY A 266 94.02 36.11 -97.12
CA GLY A 266 95.08 37.12 -97.09
C GLY A 266 96.23 36.81 -98.05
N LYS A 267 96.04 37.06 -99.35
CA LYS A 267 97.05 37.57 -100.29
C LYS A 267 96.50 37.57 -101.72
N ASN A 268 96.56 38.76 -102.32
CA ASN A 268 96.38 39.05 -103.75
C ASN A 268 94.93 39.02 -104.26
N LEU A 269 94.30 40.20 -104.35
CA LEU A 269 93.89 40.75 -105.63
C LEU A 269 93.44 42.21 -105.46
N SER A 270 94.29 43.06 -106.01
CA SER A 270 94.05 44.46 -106.36
C SER A 270 92.82 44.60 -107.25
N ASN A 271 91.83 45.39 -106.82
CA ASN A 271 91.16 46.45 -107.60
C ASN A 271 90.16 47.19 -106.69
N ALA A 272 90.37 48.50 -106.54
CA ALA A 272 89.65 49.37 -105.61
C ALA A 272 88.42 50.00 -106.29
N GLN A 273 87.25 49.38 -106.15
CA GLN A 273 85.94 50.03 -106.41
C GLN A 273 84.70 49.29 -105.86
N GLU A 274 84.79 48.04 -105.42
CA GLU A 274 83.64 47.27 -104.89
C GLU A 274 83.48 47.30 -103.34
N LEU A 275 84.40 47.91 -102.59
CA LEU A 275 84.40 47.91 -101.12
C LEU A 275 83.55 49.03 -100.46
N ASP A 276 83.16 50.07 -101.19
CA ASP A 276 82.33 51.16 -100.63
C ASP A 276 80.84 50.78 -100.55
N VAL A 277 80.34 49.98 -101.49
CA VAL A 277 78.91 49.56 -101.52
C VAL A 277 78.57 48.59 -100.39
N LEU A 278 79.52 47.75 -99.96
CA LEU A 278 79.32 46.83 -98.84
C LEU A 278 79.29 47.55 -97.48
N ARG A 279 80.02 48.67 -97.36
CA ARG A 279 80.03 49.51 -96.14
C ARG A 279 78.67 50.19 -95.92
N GLU A 280 78.02 50.62 -96.99
CA GLU A 280 76.71 51.29 -96.93
C GLU A 280 75.59 50.32 -96.50
N HIS A 281 75.58 49.09 -97.01
CA HIS A 281 74.58 48.08 -96.64
C HIS A 281 74.67 47.62 -95.16
N VAL A 282 75.88 47.53 -94.59
CA VAL A 282 76.07 47.17 -93.17
C VAL A 282 75.60 48.30 -92.24
N GLN A 283 75.77 49.57 -92.64
CA GLN A 283 75.26 50.72 -91.87
C GLN A 283 73.73 50.78 -91.86
N VAL A 284 73.08 50.49 -93.00
CA VAL A 284 71.62 50.44 -93.09
C VAL A 284 71.03 49.31 -92.23
N MET A 285 71.67 48.13 -92.20
CA MET A 285 71.22 47.01 -91.36
C MET A 285 71.36 47.32 -89.86
N ASN A 286 72.46 47.95 -89.43
CA ASN A 286 72.61 48.35 -88.03
C ASN A 286 71.58 49.41 -87.61
N ALA A 287 71.29 50.38 -88.48
CA ALA A 287 70.24 51.38 -88.21
C ALA A 287 68.84 50.75 -88.09
N GLN A 288 68.54 49.73 -88.91
CA GLN A 288 67.28 48.98 -88.84
C GLN A 288 67.19 48.14 -87.54
N CYS A 289 68.28 47.51 -87.10
CA CYS A 289 68.32 46.77 -85.84
C CYS A 289 68.17 47.67 -84.61
N GLU A 290 68.83 48.85 -84.59
CA GLU A 290 68.65 49.84 -83.51
C GLU A 290 67.22 50.40 -83.48
N ALA A 291 66.62 50.67 -84.65
CA ALA A 291 65.22 51.09 -84.74
C ALA A 291 64.27 50.02 -84.19
N MET A 292 64.55 48.74 -84.47
CA MET A 292 63.75 47.61 -84.00
C MET A 292 63.90 47.37 -82.49
N GLU A 293 65.10 47.48 -81.92
CA GLU A 293 65.31 47.45 -80.46
C GLU A 293 64.59 48.60 -79.75
N THR A 294 64.63 49.81 -80.32
CA THR A 294 63.98 50.98 -79.74
C THR A 294 62.46 50.80 -79.72
N ARG A 295 61.89 50.25 -80.81
CA ARG A 295 60.47 49.93 -80.89
C ARG A 295 60.07 48.80 -79.93
N LEU A 296 60.93 47.80 -79.75
CA LEU A 296 60.69 46.70 -78.81
C LEU A 296 60.71 47.21 -77.35
N ARG A 297 61.68 48.05 -76.97
CA ARG A 297 61.75 48.65 -75.63
C ARG A 297 60.55 49.55 -75.32
N SER A 298 60.11 50.38 -76.27
CA SER A 298 58.91 51.22 -76.13
C SER A 298 57.64 50.39 -75.95
N THR A 299 57.48 49.31 -76.72
CA THR A 299 56.32 48.42 -76.60
C THR A 299 56.33 47.67 -75.26
N ASN A 300 57.51 47.24 -74.80
CA ASN A 300 57.65 46.53 -73.53
C ASN A 300 57.35 47.45 -72.32
N GLN A 301 57.78 48.71 -72.36
CA GLN A 301 57.40 49.72 -71.35
C GLN A 301 55.90 50.02 -71.36
N SER A 302 55.28 50.09 -72.54
CA SER A 302 53.83 50.30 -72.67
C SER A 302 53.02 49.10 -72.14
N CYS A 303 53.48 47.87 -72.40
CA CYS A 303 52.90 46.64 -71.82
C CYS A 303 53.04 46.61 -70.29
N LYS A 304 54.17 47.07 -69.74
CA LYS A 304 54.38 47.13 -68.29
C LYS A 304 53.37 48.08 -67.62
N TYR A 305 53.15 49.27 -68.18
CA TYR A 305 52.13 50.20 -67.69
C TYR A 305 50.71 49.63 -67.77
N LEU A 306 50.38 48.91 -68.85
CA LEU A 306 49.08 48.24 -68.99
C LEU A 306 48.90 47.09 -67.99
N LEU A 307 49.95 46.32 -67.71
CA LEU A 307 49.92 45.23 -66.73
C LEU A 307 49.76 45.77 -65.30
N GLU A 308 50.52 46.80 -64.91
CA GLU A 308 50.39 47.44 -63.59
C GLU A 308 48.99 48.04 -63.39
N ARG A 309 48.40 48.64 -64.43
CA ARG A 309 47.02 49.16 -64.40
C ARG A 309 45.97 48.05 -64.35
N ALA A 310 46.20 46.93 -65.04
CA ALA A 310 45.31 45.76 -64.99
C ALA A 310 45.36 45.05 -63.62
N GLU A 311 46.54 44.97 -62.99
CA GLU A 311 46.70 44.46 -61.63
C GLU A 311 46.01 45.35 -60.61
N GLY A 312 46.15 46.68 -60.73
CA GLY A 312 45.42 47.64 -59.88
C GLY A 312 43.90 47.52 -60.01
N LEU A 313 43.38 47.36 -61.23
CA LEU A 313 41.94 47.16 -61.47
C LEU A 313 41.45 45.80 -60.95
N ARG A 314 42.24 44.73 -61.05
CA ARG A 314 41.90 43.42 -60.45
C ARG A 314 41.85 43.47 -58.93
N ALA A 315 42.81 44.15 -58.30
CA ALA A 315 42.80 44.35 -56.85
C ALA A 315 41.57 45.15 -56.39
N GLN A 316 41.18 46.19 -57.14
CA GLN A 316 39.94 46.93 -56.89
C GLN A 316 38.68 46.09 -57.11
N GLN A 317 38.64 45.27 -58.17
CA GLN A 317 37.51 44.36 -58.44
C GLN A 317 37.37 43.32 -57.32
N GLN A 318 38.47 42.71 -56.87
CA GLN A 318 38.46 41.78 -55.74
C GLN A 318 37.99 42.45 -54.45
N THR A 319 38.50 43.65 -54.14
CA THR A 319 38.07 44.41 -52.95
C THR A 319 36.58 44.74 -53.02
N THR A 320 36.07 45.13 -54.18
CA THR A 320 34.64 45.42 -54.38
C THR A 320 33.79 44.15 -54.26
N ASN A 321 34.22 43.02 -54.82
CA ASN A 321 33.53 41.73 -54.68
C ASN A 321 33.48 41.28 -53.21
N THR A 322 34.60 41.34 -52.49
CA THR A 322 34.61 41.00 -51.06
C THR A 322 33.69 41.92 -50.25
N ARG A 323 33.65 43.22 -50.57
CA ARG A 323 32.69 44.15 -49.94
C ARG A 323 31.24 43.81 -50.28
N GLN A 324 30.94 43.45 -51.52
CA GLN A 324 29.61 43.02 -51.95
C GLN A 324 29.19 41.73 -51.23
N GLU A 325 30.09 40.76 -51.09
CA GLU A 325 29.85 39.52 -50.34
C GLU A 325 29.58 39.81 -48.86
N ILE A 326 30.38 40.67 -48.22
CA ILE A 326 30.16 41.08 -46.82
C ILE A 326 28.81 41.77 -46.65
N ILE A 327 28.43 42.68 -47.55
CA ILE A 327 27.12 43.37 -47.50
C ILE A 327 25.98 42.36 -47.69
N THR A 328 26.14 41.40 -48.59
CA THR A 328 25.12 40.37 -48.84
C THR A 328 24.94 39.47 -47.62
N LEU A 329 26.04 38.99 -47.03
CA LEU A 329 26.02 38.21 -45.78
C LEU A 329 25.44 39.02 -44.61
N PHE A 330 25.72 40.32 -44.55
CA PHE A 330 25.16 41.22 -43.54
C PHE A 330 23.64 41.37 -43.71
N LEU A 331 23.16 41.62 -44.94
CA LEU A 331 21.73 41.72 -45.22
C LEU A 331 21.00 40.40 -44.97
N ASP A 332 21.56 39.27 -45.40
CA ASP A 332 20.95 37.95 -45.16
C ASP A 332 20.87 37.60 -43.67
N ARG A 333 21.84 38.04 -42.88
CA ARG A 333 21.88 37.81 -41.43
C ARG A 333 20.95 38.73 -40.65
N PHE A 334 20.82 40.00 -41.04
CA PHE A 334 20.11 41.02 -40.25
C PHE A 334 18.77 41.47 -40.85
N THR A 335 18.32 40.89 -41.96
CA THR A 335 17.02 41.20 -42.57
C THR A 335 16.24 39.94 -42.90
N LEU A 336 14.91 40.07 -42.98
CA LEU A 336 14.05 39.03 -43.53
C LEU A 336 13.98 39.13 -45.05
N SER A 337 13.87 37.97 -45.71
CA SER A 337 13.53 37.87 -47.12
C SER A 337 12.08 38.29 -47.36
N ALA A 338 11.75 38.69 -48.60
CA ALA A 338 10.40 39.10 -48.97
C ALA A 338 9.34 38.01 -48.65
N VAL A 339 9.69 36.73 -48.81
CA VAL A 339 8.80 35.59 -48.52
C VAL A 339 8.55 35.44 -47.01
N GLU A 340 9.56 35.70 -46.18
CA GLU A 340 9.42 35.65 -44.72
C GLU A 340 8.58 36.82 -44.20
N ILE A 341 8.73 38.01 -44.78
CA ILE A 341 7.89 39.19 -44.47
C ILE A 341 6.44 38.91 -44.87
N GLU A 342 6.21 38.33 -46.05
CA GLU A 342 4.86 37.97 -46.51
C GLU A 342 4.20 36.96 -45.56
N ALA A 343 4.95 35.97 -45.06
CA ALA A 343 4.44 34.98 -44.11
C ALA A 343 3.91 35.61 -42.80
N ILE A 344 4.50 36.73 -42.38
CA ILE A 344 4.12 37.47 -41.16
C ILE A 344 2.97 38.44 -41.42
N THR A 345 3.00 39.16 -42.53
CA THR A 345 2.11 40.30 -42.80
C THR A 345 0.86 39.94 -43.60
N SER A 346 0.96 39.00 -44.53
CA SER A 346 -0.15 38.64 -45.43
C SER A 346 -1.25 37.91 -44.68
N ARG A 347 -2.51 38.24 -44.99
CA ARG A 347 -3.69 37.53 -44.48
C ARG A 347 -3.97 36.23 -45.22
N ASP A 348 -3.52 36.12 -46.47
CA ASP A 348 -3.80 34.98 -47.35
C ASP A 348 -2.95 33.75 -47.01
N ILE A 349 -1.82 33.96 -46.32
CA ILE A 349 -0.95 32.89 -45.86
C ILE A 349 -1.41 32.43 -44.47
N PRO A 350 -1.84 31.16 -44.29
CA PRO A 350 -2.28 30.65 -43.00
C PRO A 350 -1.13 30.59 -41.99
N VAL A 351 -1.48 30.58 -40.71
CA VAL A 351 -0.53 30.35 -39.62
C VAL A 351 0.01 28.91 -39.72
N GLY A 352 1.31 28.75 -39.59
CA GLY A 352 1.97 27.45 -39.68
C GLY A 352 3.49 27.57 -39.70
N LYS A 353 4.16 26.48 -40.07
CA LYS A 353 5.63 26.36 -39.98
C LYS A 353 6.39 27.53 -40.62
N ARG A 354 5.96 28.03 -41.78
CA ARG A 354 6.66 29.13 -42.48
C ARG A 354 6.65 30.44 -41.68
N MET A 355 5.52 30.77 -41.05
CA MET A 355 5.40 31.96 -40.21
C MET A 355 6.20 31.78 -38.92
N PHE A 356 6.13 30.59 -38.33
CA PHE A 356 6.88 30.21 -37.13
C PHE A 356 8.40 30.31 -37.33
N ASP A 357 8.92 29.75 -38.43
CA ASP A 357 10.34 29.84 -38.79
C ASP A 357 10.78 31.30 -39.01
N ALA A 358 9.92 32.13 -39.62
CA ALA A 358 10.18 33.56 -39.82
C ALA A 358 10.21 34.37 -38.50
N MET A 359 9.31 34.06 -37.56
CA MET A 359 9.33 34.66 -36.22
C MET A 359 10.57 34.24 -35.43
N ASP A 360 10.97 32.96 -35.49
CA ASP A 360 12.19 32.48 -34.83
C ASP A 360 13.45 33.13 -35.45
N LYS A 361 13.42 33.45 -36.75
CA LYS A 361 14.48 34.23 -37.41
C LYS A 361 14.49 35.68 -36.94
N LEU A 362 13.33 36.34 -36.78
CA LEU A 362 13.27 37.70 -36.22
C LEU A 362 13.86 37.79 -34.81
N GLU A 363 13.60 36.79 -33.97
CA GLU A 363 14.18 36.74 -32.62
C GLU A 363 15.69 36.53 -32.67
N ARG A 364 16.19 35.66 -33.55
CA ARG A 364 17.64 35.49 -33.80
C ARG A 364 18.30 36.77 -34.31
N ILE A 365 17.66 37.48 -35.24
CA ILE A 365 18.15 38.78 -35.74
C ILE A 365 18.29 39.77 -34.58
N ARG A 366 17.30 39.83 -33.68
CA ARG A 366 17.33 40.72 -32.52
C ARG A 366 18.46 40.38 -31.54
N GLU A 367 18.71 39.10 -31.30
CA GLU A 367 19.81 38.66 -30.44
C GLU A 367 21.18 38.99 -31.07
N ASP A 368 21.34 38.70 -32.36
CA ASP A 368 22.54 39.06 -33.13
C ASP A 368 22.74 40.59 -33.15
N CYS A 369 21.66 41.39 -33.26
CA CYS A 369 21.70 42.85 -33.21
C CYS A 369 22.13 43.37 -31.85
N ARG A 370 21.84 42.65 -30.76
CA ARG A 370 22.28 43.03 -29.42
C ARG A 370 23.81 43.03 -29.33
N VAL A 371 24.46 42.05 -29.97
CA VAL A 371 25.92 41.97 -30.07
C VAL A 371 26.51 43.14 -30.87
N LEU A 372 25.84 43.57 -31.95
CA LEU A 372 26.21 44.76 -32.74
C LEU A 372 26.14 46.06 -31.92
N MET A 373 25.25 46.15 -30.93
CA MET A 373 25.10 47.34 -30.08
C MET A 373 26.07 47.36 -28.90
N THR A 374 26.66 46.23 -28.52
CA THR A 374 27.62 46.10 -27.40
C THR A 374 29.10 46.28 -27.79
N GLY A 375 29.41 46.47 -29.07
CA GLY A 375 30.79 46.63 -29.55
C GLY A 375 31.43 47.98 -29.18
N GLU A 376 32.76 48.08 -29.33
CA GLU A 376 33.62 49.23 -28.95
C GLU A 376 33.24 50.61 -29.55
N GLY A 377 32.23 50.67 -30.44
CA GLY A 377 31.74 51.88 -31.09
C GLY A 377 30.41 52.46 -30.57
N GLY A 378 29.78 51.87 -29.56
CA GLY A 378 28.46 52.29 -29.05
C GLY A 378 27.29 51.95 -29.97
N GLU A 379 26.09 52.45 -29.65
CA GLU A 379 24.85 52.20 -30.41
C GLU A 379 24.97 52.69 -31.86
N THR A 380 25.07 51.75 -32.81
CA THR A 380 25.06 52.10 -34.23
C THR A 380 23.64 52.41 -34.69
N LYS A 381 23.46 53.49 -35.48
CA LYS A 381 22.15 53.87 -36.05
C LYS A 381 21.48 52.71 -36.81
N ALA A 382 22.26 51.94 -37.57
CA ALA A 382 21.77 50.76 -38.26
C ALA A 382 21.25 49.67 -37.31
N GLY A 383 21.92 49.45 -36.18
CA GLY A 383 21.46 48.52 -35.14
C GLY A 383 20.12 48.94 -34.53
N LEU A 384 19.95 50.24 -34.23
CA LEU A 384 18.69 50.80 -33.72
C LEU A 384 17.55 50.67 -34.75
N ASP A 385 17.81 51.01 -36.02
CA ASP A 385 16.82 50.92 -37.10
C ASP A 385 16.38 49.47 -37.34
N ILE A 386 17.31 48.51 -37.33
CA ILE A 386 17.01 47.06 -37.45
C ILE A 386 16.21 46.59 -36.24
N MET A 387 16.58 46.99 -35.01
CA MET A 387 15.83 46.63 -33.80
C MET A 387 14.40 47.18 -33.81
N SER A 388 14.18 48.41 -34.31
CA SER A 388 12.85 49.00 -34.44
C SER A 388 12.01 48.23 -35.47
N SER A 389 12.54 48.06 -36.68
CA SER A 389 11.85 47.37 -37.78
C SER A 389 11.50 45.92 -37.44
N THR A 390 12.44 45.17 -36.85
CA THR A 390 12.19 43.79 -36.41
C THR A 390 11.22 43.71 -35.24
N SER A 391 11.12 44.75 -34.40
CA SER A 391 10.10 44.82 -33.34
C SER A 391 8.70 45.01 -33.90
N GLU A 392 8.55 45.90 -34.88
CA GLU A 392 7.27 46.12 -35.57
C GLU A 392 6.80 44.84 -36.28
N GLN A 393 7.68 44.19 -37.05
CA GLN A 393 7.37 42.95 -37.74
C GLN A 393 7.03 41.80 -36.78
N LEU A 394 7.76 41.68 -35.66
CA LEU A 394 7.46 40.68 -34.64
C LEU A 394 6.08 40.91 -34.00
N GLU A 395 5.73 42.18 -33.75
CA GLU A 395 4.42 42.56 -33.21
C GLU A 395 3.28 42.29 -34.20
N GLU A 396 3.46 42.56 -35.50
CA GLU A 396 2.52 42.15 -36.54
C GLU A 396 2.33 40.63 -36.59
N GLY A 397 3.42 39.87 -36.40
CA GLY A 397 3.39 38.41 -36.25
C GLY A 397 2.55 37.96 -35.06
N PHE A 398 2.76 38.54 -33.88
CA PHE A 398 1.95 38.24 -32.69
C PHE A 398 0.48 38.61 -32.87
N GLN A 399 0.17 39.74 -33.51
CA GLN A 399 -1.20 40.16 -33.81
C GLN A 399 -1.90 39.22 -34.80
N LYS A 400 -1.18 38.73 -35.83
CA LYS A 400 -1.70 37.70 -36.73
C LYS A 400 -1.96 36.39 -35.99
N LEU A 401 -1.05 35.97 -35.11
CA LEU A 401 -1.20 34.78 -34.29
C LEU A 401 -2.39 34.87 -33.32
N HIS A 402 -2.55 36.02 -32.65
CA HIS A 402 -3.68 36.32 -31.77
C HIS A 402 -5.03 36.21 -32.50
N ARG A 403 -5.16 36.86 -33.67
CA ARG A 403 -6.39 36.78 -34.49
C ARG A 403 -6.71 35.36 -34.92
N TRP A 404 -5.70 34.56 -35.25
CA TRP A 404 -5.88 33.16 -35.60
C TRP A 404 -6.35 32.34 -34.39
N CYS A 405 -5.72 32.47 -33.22
CA CYS A 405 -6.17 31.78 -32.00
C CYS A 405 -7.61 32.17 -31.63
N LEU A 406 -7.98 33.45 -31.71
CA LEU A 406 -9.35 33.92 -31.49
C LEU A 406 -10.37 33.29 -32.46
N PHE A 407 -9.96 33.04 -33.71
CA PHE A 407 -10.83 32.38 -34.68
C PHE A 407 -10.99 30.90 -34.33
N GLU A 408 -9.89 30.19 -34.09
CA GLU A 408 -9.93 28.76 -33.78
C GLU A 408 -10.68 28.48 -32.47
N PHE A 409 -10.44 29.23 -31.39
CA PHE A 409 -11.14 29.07 -30.12
C PHE A 409 -12.66 29.25 -30.22
N ARG A 410 -13.14 30.15 -31.09
CA ARG A 410 -14.59 30.28 -31.36
C ARG A 410 -15.17 29.07 -32.07
N GLN A 411 -14.38 28.36 -32.85
CA GLN A 411 -14.81 27.18 -33.60
C GLN A 411 -14.90 25.92 -32.72
N LEU A 412 -14.20 25.92 -31.57
CA LEU A 412 -14.21 24.82 -30.59
C LEU A 412 -15.55 24.64 -29.84
N GLY A 413 -16.53 25.52 -30.05
CA GLY A 413 -17.85 25.42 -29.44
C GLY A 413 -18.82 24.44 -30.12
N ARG A 414 -18.38 23.72 -31.16
CA ARG A 414 -19.24 22.80 -31.93
C ARG A 414 -19.33 21.41 -31.33
N ASP A 415 -18.21 20.91 -30.81
CA ASP A 415 -18.09 19.55 -30.27
C ASP A 415 -17.59 19.60 -28.82
N ALA A 416 -18.17 18.76 -27.96
CA ALA A 416 -17.78 18.70 -26.56
C ALA A 416 -16.40 18.06 -26.36
N HIS A 417 -16.03 17.12 -27.24
CA HIS A 417 -14.74 16.44 -27.24
C HIS A 417 -13.87 16.99 -28.37
N VAL A 418 -12.82 17.73 -28.01
CA VAL A 418 -11.95 18.44 -28.95
C VAL A 418 -10.53 17.93 -28.78
N GLU A 419 -9.95 17.41 -29.85
CA GLU A 419 -8.51 17.12 -29.90
C GLU A 419 -7.74 18.40 -30.22
N VAL A 420 -6.65 18.65 -29.49
CA VAL A 420 -5.80 19.82 -29.72
C VAL A 420 -4.86 19.54 -30.89
N GLU A 421 -4.99 20.32 -31.97
CA GLU A 421 -4.07 20.26 -33.10
C GLU A 421 -2.67 20.77 -32.69
N PRO A 422 -1.56 20.14 -33.10
CA PRO A 422 -0.20 20.58 -32.73
C PRO A 422 0.11 22.04 -33.09
N LEU A 423 -0.54 22.57 -34.14
CA LEU A 423 -0.42 23.97 -34.54
C LEU A 423 -0.98 24.92 -33.48
N MET A 424 -2.08 24.56 -32.81
CA MET A 424 -2.70 25.33 -31.74
C MET A 424 -1.79 25.40 -30.52
N THR A 425 -1.27 24.26 -30.08
CA THR A 425 -0.33 24.17 -28.95
C THR A 425 0.88 25.07 -29.19
N GLU A 426 1.42 25.04 -30.41
CA GLU A 426 2.60 25.83 -30.78
C GLU A 426 2.29 27.33 -30.91
N ALA A 427 1.09 27.70 -31.37
CA ALA A 427 0.62 29.07 -31.41
C ALA A 427 0.43 29.66 -29.99
N VAL A 428 -0.22 28.92 -29.09
CA VAL A 428 -0.38 29.29 -27.69
C VAL A 428 0.99 29.44 -27.01
N ARG A 429 1.91 28.48 -27.23
CA ARG A 429 3.28 28.54 -26.71
C ARG A 429 4.00 29.83 -27.11
N ARG A 430 3.88 30.28 -28.37
CA ARG A 430 4.49 31.54 -28.83
C ARG A 430 3.79 32.77 -28.25
N LEU A 431 2.45 32.77 -28.17
CA LEU A 431 1.68 33.88 -27.58
C LEU A 431 1.99 34.13 -26.10
N ARG A 432 2.54 33.15 -25.36
CA ARG A 432 2.99 33.36 -23.97
C ARG A 432 3.98 34.51 -23.80
N LYS A 433 4.74 34.86 -24.84
CA LYS A 433 5.65 36.04 -24.83
C LYS A 433 4.90 37.39 -24.78
N ARG A 434 3.58 37.38 -24.98
CA ARG A 434 2.66 38.52 -24.96
C ARG A 434 1.42 38.19 -24.11
N PRO A 435 1.55 38.19 -22.77
CA PRO A 435 0.50 37.67 -21.86
C PRO A 435 -0.85 38.38 -22.02
N ALA A 436 -0.88 39.68 -22.35
CA ALA A 436 -2.13 40.40 -22.59
C ALA A 436 -2.95 39.85 -23.77
N LEU A 437 -2.28 39.51 -24.89
CA LEU A 437 -2.94 38.92 -26.07
C LEU A 437 -3.35 37.47 -25.81
N LEU A 438 -2.57 36.75 -25.01
CA LEU A 438 -2.92 35.39 -24.61
C LEU A 438 -4.16 35.39 -23.72
N GLN A 439 -4.24 36.28 -22.72
CA GLN A 439 -5.38 36.37 -21.82
C GLN A 439 -6.68 36.67 -22.59
N GLU A 440 -6.67 37.65 -23.51
CA GLU A 440 -7.85 37.95 -24.34
C GLU A 440 -8.33 36.72 -25.14
N ALA A 441 -7.39 35.93 -25.68
CA ALA A 441 -7.73 34.70 -26.39
C ALA A 441 -8.29 33.62 -25.45
N LEU A 442 -7.70 33.46 -24.26
CA LEU A 442 -8.15 32.52 -23.25
C LEU A 442 -9.54 32.86 -22.70
N ASP A 443 -9.86 34.14 -22.50
CA ASP A 443 -11.20 34.57 -22.06
C ASP A 443 -12.29 34.19 -23.10
N VAL A 444 -11.96 34.30 -24.40
CA VAL A 444 -12.85 33.88 -25.49
C VAL A 444 -13.01 32.36 -25.51
N LEU A 445 -11.93 31.61 -25.28
CA LEU A 445 -11.99 30.15 -25.15
C LEU A 445 -12.92 29.76 -24.00
N ALA A 446 -12.71 30.34 -22.82
CA ALA A 446 -13.50 30.05 -21.62
C ALA A 446 -15.00 30.33 -21.87
N SER A 447 -15.33 31.49 -22.44
CA SER A 447 -16.73 31.82 -22.78
C SER A 447 -17.39 30.81 -23.72
N VAL A 448 -16.64 30.26 -24.67
CA VAL A 448 -17.14 29.28 -25.66
C VAL A 448 -17.30 27.91 -25.02
N ARG A 449 -16.29 27.43 -24.28
CA ARG A 449 -16.30 26.14 -23.57
C ARG A 449 -17.39 26.11 -22.52
N GLN A 450 -17.52 27.14 -21.70
CA GLN A 450 -18.56 27.27 -20.68
C GLN A 450 -19.99 27.12 -21.25
N SER A 451 -20.26 27.73 -22.42
CA SER A 451 -21.56 27.62 -23.09
C SER A 451 -21.78 26.22 -23.70
N THR A 452 -20.71 25.59 -24.19
CA THR A 452 -20.73 24.26 -24.79
C THR A 452 -20.99 23.18 -23.74
N LEU A 453 -20.27 23.24 -22.61
CA LEU A 453 -20.43 22.32 -21.49
C LEU A 453 -21.82 22.42 -20.86
N LEU A 454 -22.37 23.64 -20.69
CA LEU A 454 -23.74 23.83 -20.23
C LEU A 454 -24.75 23.14 -21.16
N ASN A 455 -24.65 23.37 -22.47
CA ASN A 455 -25.57 22.78 -23.45
C ASN A 455 -25.43 21.25 -23.50
N ALA A 456 -24.20 20.73 -23.40
CA ALA A 456 -23.93 19.30 -23.33
C ALA A 456 -24.53 18.67 -22.06
N PHE A 457 -24.42 19.35 -20.91
CA PHE A 457 -25.04 18.89 -19.65
C PHE A 457 -26.56 18.84 -19.76
N LEU A 458 -27.19 19.90 -20.27
CA LEU A 458 -28.64 19.96 -20.47
C LEU A 458 -29.12 18.90 -21.49
N ALA A 459 -28.33 18.63 -22.53
CA ALA A 459 -28.61 17.57 -23.48
C ALA A 459 -28.50 16.18 -22.83
N ALA A 460 -27.47 15.93 -22.02
CA ALA A 460 -27.33 14.67 -21.27
C ALA A 460 -28.50 14.43 -20.31
N LEU A 461 -28.99 15.50 -19.67
CA LEU A 461 -30.14 15.46 -18.78
C LEU A 461 -31.45 15.13 -19.51
N THR A 462 -31.72 15.79 -20.64
CA THR A 462 -33.05 15.79 -21.29
C THR A 462 -33.16 14.88 -22.52
N ARG A 463 -32.07 14.71 -23.28
CA ARG A 463 -32.04 13.97 -24.56
C ARG A 463 -31.19 12.71 -24.52
N GLY A 464 -30.20 12.64 -23.63
CA GLY A 464 -29.21 11.56 -23.58
C GLY A 464 -28.14 11.70 -24.66
N GLY A 465 -27.43 10.62 -24.96
CA GLY A 465 -26.36 10.62 -25.98
C GLY A 465 -26.86 10.74 -27.42
N PRO A 466 -25.95 10.87 -28.42
CA PRO A 466 -26.27 11.20 -29.81
C PRO A 466 -27.29 10.26 -30.50
N SER A 467 -27.42 9.03 -30.02
CA SER A 467 -28.36 8.01 -30.52
C SER A 467 -29.49 7.69 -29.53
N GLY A 468 -29.74 8.54 -28.53
CA GLY A 468 -30.61 8.26 -27.38
C GLY A 468 -30.01 7.29 -26.36
N LEU A 469 -28.72 6.95 -26.53
CA LEU A 469 -27.91 6.12 -25.64
C LEU A 469 -26.60 6.87 -25.31
N PRO A 470 -26.21 6.99 -24.03
CA PRO A 470 -27.00 6.62 -22.85
C PRO A 470 -28.31 7.42 -22.75
N ARG A 471 -29.32 6.83 -22.11
CA ARG A 471 -30.64 7.44 -21.96
C ARG A 471 -30.57 8.76 -21.17
N PRO A 472 -31.51 9.70 -21.37
CA PRO A 472 -31.57 10.94 -20.58
C PRO A 472 -31.52 10.66 -19.07
N ILE A 473 -30.68 11.40 -18.35
CA ILE A 473 -30.50 11.23 -16.90
C ILE A 473 -31.81 11.49 -16.14
N GLU A 474 -32.67 12.39 -16.64
CA GLU A 474 -33.99 12.68 -16.04
C GLU A 474 -34.92 11.46 -15.92
N LEU A 475 -34.73 10.42 -16.74
CA LEU A 475 -35.52 9.19 -16.62
C LEU A 475 -35.27 8.44 -15.30
N HIS A 476 -34.13 8.70 -14.66
CA HIS A 476 -33.76 8.12 -13.36
C HIS A 476 -34.28 8.94 -12.17
N ALA A 477 -35.05 10.03 -12.36
CA ALA A 477 -35.51 10.88 -11.26
C ALA A 477 -36.35 10.15 -10.17
N HIS A 478 -36.88 8.96 -10.47
CA HIS A 478 -37.57 8.10 -9.50
C HIS A 478 -36.61 7.39 -8.53
N ASP A 479 -35.33 7.27 -8.89
CA ASP A 479 -34.25 6.71 -8.07
C ASP A 479 -33.27 7.84 -7.73
N PRO A 480 -33.39 8.46 -6.55
CA PRO A 480 -32.68 9.69 -6.22
C PRO A 480 -31.17 9.48 -6.09
N ILE A 481 -30.71 8.30 -5.64
CA ILE A 481 -29.28 7.99 -5.51
C ILE A 481 -28.66 7.91 -6.90
N ARG A 482 -29.30 7.14 -7.80
CA ARG A 482 -28.84 7.02 -9.18
C ARG A 482 -28.90 8.34 -9.92
N TYR A 483 -29.97 9.12 -9.73
CA TYR A 483 -30.15 10.40 -10.40
C TYR A 483 -29.04 11.40 -10.03
N VAL A 484 -28.74 11.54 -8.73
CA VAL A 484 -27.64 12.39 -8.26
C VAL A 484 -26.29 11.82 -8.71
N GLY A 485 -26.09 10.51 -8.61
CA GLY A 485 -24.87 9.83 -9.05
C GLY A 485 -24.55 10.02 -10.53
N ASP A 486 -25.54 9.84 -11.41
CA ASP A 486 -25.37 10.03 -12.86
C ASP A 486 -25.03 11.50 -13.19
N MET A 487 -25.63 12.48 -12.49
CA MET A 487 -25.29 13.89 -12.66
C MET A 487 -23.84 14.19 -12.23
N LEU A 488 -23.42 13.70 -11.05
CA LEU A 488 -22.06 13.91 -10.55
C LEU A 488 -21.02 13.17 -11.39
N ALA A 489 -21.32 11.95 -11.84
CA ALA A 489 -20.45 11.19 -12.73
C ALA A 489 -20.26 11.90 -14.08
N TRP A 490 -21.33 12.48 -14.63
CA TRP A 490 -21.22 13.27 -15.86
C TRP A 490 -20.33 14.49 -15.66
N VAL A 491 -20.50 15.24 -14.56
CA VAL A 491 -19.67 16.42 -14.25
C VAL A 491 -18.21 16.02 -14.03
N HIS A 492 -17.96 14.89 -13.34
CA HIS A 492 -16.62 14.34 -13.16
C HIS A 492 -15.95 14.01 -14.50
N GLN A 493 -16.66 13.36 -15.41
CA GLN A 493 -16.17 13.03 -16.75
C GLN A 493 -15.91 14.28 -17.60
N ALA A 494 -16.82 15.24 -17.57
CA ALA A 494 -16.67 16.51 -18.29
C ALA A 494 -15.44 17.29 -17.79
N MET A 495 -15.25 17.37 -16.47
CA MET A 495 -14.08 17.99 -15.84
C MET A 495 -12.77 17.29 -16.24
N ALA A 496 -12.74 15.95 -16.27
CA ALA A 496 -11.57 15.21 -16.70
C ALA A 496 -11.23 15.45 -18.19
N GLY A 497 -12.25 15.48 -19.06
CA GLY A 497 -12.09 15.80 -20.48
C GLY A 497 -11.63 17.24 -20.72
N GLU A 498 -12.17 18.21 -19.98
CA GLU A 498 -11.74 19.62 -20.10
C GLU A 498 -10.28 19.79 -19.69
N ARG A 499 -9.89 19.14 -18.60
CA ARG A 499 -8.52 19.15 -18.13
C ARG A 499 -7.55 18.53 -19.16
N GLU A 500 -7.90 17.40 -19.76
CA GLU A 500 -7.07 16.76 -20.80
C GLU A 500 -6.91 17.67 -22.02
N PHE A 501 -7.99 18.33 -22.44
CA PHE A 501 -7.97 19.34 -23.48
C PHE A 501 -7.01 20.49 -23.14
N LEU A 502 -7.10 21.06 -21.92
CA LEU A 502 -6.22 22.15 -21.47
C LEU A 502 -4.76 21.69 -21.32
N ASP A 503 -4.51 20.48 -20.81
CA ASP A 503 -3.17 19.89 -20.74
C ASP A 503 -2.54 19.78 -22.15
N GLY A 504 -3.34 19.38 -23.16
CA GLY A 504 -2.96 19.38 -24.58
C GLY A 504 -2.69 20.77 -25.16
N LEU A 505 -3.51 21.76 -24.78
CA LEU A 505 -3.37 23.16 -25.23
C LEU A 505 -2.08 23.80 -24.74
N PHE A 506 -1.71 23.55 -23.48
CA PHE A 506 -0.47 24.06 -22.90
C PHE A 506 0.75 23.17 -23.17
N GLY A 507 0.57 22.02 -23.84
CA GLY A 507 1.67 21.12 -24.19
C GLY A 507 2.32 20.46 -22.96
N ILE A 508 1.58 20.35 -21.86
CA ILE A 508 2.01 19.61 -20.67
C ILE A 508 1.91 18.14 -21.04
N LYS A 509 3.06 17.48 -21.24
CA LYS A 509 3.07 16.03 -21.50
C LYS A 509 2.45 15.31 -20.29
N GLY A 510 1.18 14.96 -20.41
CA GLY A 510 0.53 14.05 -19.49
C GLY A 510 1.27 12.72 -19.51
N GLU A 511 1.76 12.28 -18.35
CA GLU A 511 1.91 10.85 -18.11
C GLU A 511 0.56 10.22 -18.50
N ARG A 512 0.54 9.28 -19.45
CA ARG A 512 -0.67 8.54 -19.81
C ARG A 512 -1.22 7.89 -18.53
N ARG A 513 -2.25 8.50 -17.94
CA ARG A 513 -2.83 8.09 -16.66
C ARG A 513 -4.31 7.81 -16.86
N MET A 514 -4.82 6.83 -16.11
CA MET A 514 -6.25 6.53 -16.11
C MET A 514 -7.04 7.69 -15.50
N VAL A 515 -8.22 7.94 -16.08
CA VAL A 515 -9.23 8.85 -15.53
C VAL A 515 -9.50 8.47 -14.07
N GLY A 516 -9.26 9.40 -13.14
CA GLY A 516 -9.50 9.20 -11.69
C GLY A 516 -8.26 8.95 -10.81
N SER A 517 -7.04 8.94 -11.35
CA SER A 517 -5.82 8.83 -10.51
C SER A 517 -5.47 10.12 -9.75
N VAL A 518 -5.03 9.99 -8.50
CA VAL A 518 -4.64 11.11 -7.61
C VAL A 518 -3.49 11.93 -8.22
N ARG A 519 -3.63 13.26 -8.22
CA ARG A 519 -2.60 14.21 -8.66
C ARG A 519 -1.91 14.87 -7.47
N GLU A 520 -0.60 15.02 -7.55
CA GLU A 520 0.12 15.97 -6.72
C GLU A 520 0.09 17.36 -7.39
N PRO A 521 -0.19 18.43 -6.64
CA PRO A 521 -0.20 19.79 -7.19
C PRO A 521 1.23 20.19 -7.59
N LYS A 522 1.49 20.28 -8.91
CA LYS A 522 2.73 20.85 -9.43
C LYS A 522 2.64 22.38 -9.40
N SER A 523 3.70 23.06 -8.99
CA SER A 523 3.79 24.53 -9.06
C SER A 523 4.35 24.95 -10.42
N GLY A 524 3.53 25.64 -11.22
CA GLY A 524 3.91 26.20 -12.52
C GLY A 524 2.90 27.25 -12.98
N GLU A 525 3.33 28.19 -13.82
CA GLU A 525 2.46 29.23 -14.39
C GLU A 525 1.35 28.61 -15.27
N GLU A 526 1.68 27.54 -16.01
CA GLU A 526 0.69 26.81 -16.82
C GLU A 526 -0.38 26.13 -15.96
N GLU A 527 0.00 25.55 -14.82
CA GLU A 527 -0.95 24.93 -13.90
C GLU A 527 -1.90 25.98 -13.29
N SER A 528 -1.42 27.20 -13.07
CA SER A 528 -2.23 28.33 -12.63
C SER A 528 -3.29 28.70 -13.67
N TRP A 529 -2.90 28.84 -14.94
CA TRP A 529 -3.86 29.14 -16.02
C TRP A 529 -4.88 28.02 -16.20
N ILE A 530 -4.46 26.75 -16.13
CA ILE A 530 -5.40 25.63 -16.25
C ILE A 530 -6.42 25.66 -15.12
N ARG A 531 -6.02 25.97 -13.88
CA ARG A 531 -6.96 26.07 -12.75
C ARG A 531 -8.00 27.18 -12.95
N VAL A 532 -7.56 28.36 -13.39
CA VAL A 532 -8.47 29.51 -13.64
C VAL A 532 -9.46 29.15 -14.76
N LEU A 533 -8.96 28.62 -15.89
CA LEU A 533 -9.80 28.23 -17.01
C LEU A 533 -10.79 27.13 -16.64
N MET A 534 -10.36 26.11 -15.91
CA MET A 534 -11.26 25.05 -15.44
C MET A 534 -12.40 25.59 -14.57
N ASP A 535 -12.14 26.59 -13.71
CA ASP A 535 -13.18 27.20 -12.88
C ASP A 535 -14.19 27.99 -13.73
N GLU A 536 -13.71 28.77 -14.70
CA GLU A 536 -14.54 29.54 -15.64
C GLU A 536 -15.39 28.62 -16.54
N ASP A 537 -14.79 27.55 -17.07
CA ASP A 537 -15.44 26.58 -17.97
C ASP A 537 -16.60 25.84 -17.29
N LEU A 538 -16.48 25.54 -15.99
CA LEU A 538 -17.49 24.79 -15.23
C LEU A 538 -18.50 25.70 -14.50
N GLU A 539 -18.33 27.01 -14.49
CA GLU A 539 -19.19 27.91 -13.70
C GLU A 539 -20.68 27.82 -14.09
N LYS A 540 -21.03 27.93 -15.38
CA LYS A 540 -22.46 27.95 -15.79
C LYS A 540 -23.20 26.63 -15.53
N LEU A 541 -22.51 25.48 -15.51
CA LEU A 541 -23.18 24.19 -15.26
C LEU A 541 -23.48 23.96 -13.77
N CYS A 542 -22.82 24.69 -12.86
CA CYS A 542 -23.02 24.56 -11.42
C CYS A 542 -24.45 24.93 -11.00
N THR A 543 -25.06 25.95 -11.62
CA THR A 543 -26.43 26.39 -11.30
C THR A 543 -27.49 25.31 -11.57
N PRO A 544 -27.62 24.75 -12.80
CA PRO A 544 -28.60 23.69 -13.05
C PRO A 544 -28.33 22.41 -12.27
N LEU A 545 -27.05 22.06 -12.03
CA LEU A 545 -26.67 20.96 -11.14
C LEU A 545 -27.22 21.17 -9.73
N LYS A 546 -26.92 22.34 -9.14
CA LYS A 546 -27.32 22.70 -7.78
C LYS A 546 -28.84 22.66 -7.60
N VAL A 547 -29.60 23.27 -8.51
CA VAL A 547 -31.07 23.28 -8.43
C VAL A 547 -31.64 21.86 -8.42
N ARG A 548 -31.19 20.98 -9.31
CA ARG A 548 -31.73 19.61 -9.45
C ARG A 548 -31.34 18.71 -8.27
N VAL A 549 -30.09 18.77 -7.85
CA VAL A 549 -29.60 18.00 -6.69
C VAL A 549 -30.32 18.49 -5.43
N GLN A 550 -30.42 19.80 -5.21
CA GLN A 550 -31.10 20.36 -4.04
C GLN A 550 -32.59 20.01 -4.00
N GLN A 551 -33.29 20.00 -5.14
CA GLN A 551 -34.68 19.54 -5.21
C GLN A 551 -34.81 18.07 -4.84
N THR A 552 -33.89 17.23 -5.33
CA THR A 552 -33.87 15.80 -5.03
C THR A 552 -33.65 15.57 -3.54
N ILE A 553 -32.66 16.22 -2.93
CA ILE A 553 -32.38 16.14 -1.48
C ILE A 553 -33.60 16.53 -0.66
N LYS A 554 -34.22 17.70 -0.95
CA LYS A 554 -35.37 18.22 -0.18
C LYS A 554 -36.62 17.34 -0.26
N SER A 555 -36.74 16.53 -1.32
CA SER A 555 -37.88 15.61 -1.49
C SER A 555 -37.72 14.27 -0.78
N GLN A 556 -36.57 14.00 -0.15
CA GLN A 556 -36.31 12.72 0.52
C GLN A 556 -36.92 12.69 1.93
N GLU A 557 -37.74 11.67 2.20
CA GLU A 557 -38.31 11.42 3.53
C GLU A 557 -37.53 10.35 4.33
N GLY A 558 -36.76 9.49 3.64
CA GLY A 558 -36.04 8.38 4.27
C GLY A 558 -34.62 8.74 4.69
N SER A 559 -34.29 8.54 5.98
CA SER A 559 -32.96 8.85 6.55
C SER A 559 -31.82 8.09 5.87
N ILE A 560 -32.02 6.81 5.51
CA ILE A 560 -31.01 5.99 4.82
C ILE A 560 -30.67 6.57 3.44
N THR A 561 -31.69 6.95 2.66
CA THR A 561 -31.52 7.51 1.32
C THR A 561 -30.86 8.88 1.39
N SER A 562 -31.29 9.74 2.32
CA SER A 562 -30.66 11.06 2.55
C SER A 562 -29.18 10.92 2.92
N TYR A 563 -28.83 9.94 3.77
CA TYR A 563 -27.44 9.67 4.14
C TYR A 563 -26.60 9.18 2.97
N LYS A 564 -27.12 8.24 2.17
CA LYS A 564 -26.43 7.74 0.96
C LYS A 564 -26.15 8.86 -0.05
N ILE A 565 -27.09 9.81 -0.21
CA ILE A 565 -26.91 10.97 -1.08
C ILE A 565 -25.84 11.92 -0.50
N ALA A 566 -25.83 12.14 0.82
CA ALA A 566 -24.81 12.97 1.47
C ALA A 566 -23.39 12.38 1.28
N ASN A 567 -23.20 11.09 1.55
CA ASN A 567 -21.91 10.42 1.35
C ASN A 567 -21.46 10.43 -0.12
N LEU A 568 -22.41 10.27 -1.06
CA LEU A 568 -22.12 10.34 -2.49
C LEU A 568 -21.64 11.75 -2.90
N LEU A 569 -22.31 12.79 -2.41
CA LEU A 569 -21.91 14.18 -2.64
C LEU A 569 -20.54 14.49 -2.05
N GLU A 570 -20.28 14.02 -0.82
CA GLU A 570 -19.00 14.19 -0.15
C GLU A 570 -17.86 13.51 -0.91
N PHE A 571 -18.05 12.27 -1.35
CA PHE A 571 -17.08 11.54 -2.17
C PHE A 571 -16.72 12.31 -3.45
N TYR A 572 -17.72 12.79 -4.20
CA TYR A 572 -17.48 13.56 -5.42
C TYR A 572 -16.92 14.95 -5.13
N MET A 573 -17.32 15.60 -4.04
CA MET A 573 -16.77 16.88 -3.58
C MET A 573 -15.27 16.73 -3.33
N ILE A 574 -14.83 15.73 -2.55
CA ILE A 574 -13.41 15.47 -2.28
C ILE A 574 -12.66 15.17 -3.57
N THR A 575 -13.24 14.32 -4.43
CA THR A 575 -12.61 13.89 -5.69
C THR A 575 -12.40 15.07 -6.65
N MET A 576 -13.43 15.91 -6.85
CA MET A 576 -13.35 17.07 -7.76
C MET A 576 -12.54 18.22 -7.16
N ARG A 577 -12.60 18.45 -5.84
CA ARG A 577 -11.80 19.48 -5.17
C ARG A 577 -10.30 19.26 -5.35
N ARG A 578 -9.85 18.00 -5.41
CA ARG A 578 -8.44 17.65 -5.71
C ARG A 578 -8.00 18.07 -7.12
N THR A 579 -8.91 18.21 -8.08
CA THR A 579 -8.58 18.56 -9.48
C THR A 579 -8.75 20.04 -9.81
N VAL A 580 -9.82 20.69 -9.33
CA VAL A 580 -10.08 22.12 -9.60
C VAL A 580 -9.57 23.06 -8.51
N GLY A 581 -9.30 22.54 -7.32
CA GLY A 581 -8.91 23.33 -6.14
C GLY A 581 -10.10 23.71 -5.25
N GLU A 582 -9.79 24.20 -4.06
CA GLU A 582 -10.78 24.51 -3.01
C GLU A 582 -11.63 25.76 -3.32
N GLU A 583 -11.01 26.78 -3.92
CA GLU A 583 -11.68 28.07 -4.19
C GLU A 583 -12.63 28.04 -5.40
N ALA A 584 -12.58 26.95 -6.19
CA ALA A 584 -13.39 26.80 -7.38
C ALA A 584 -14.90 26.88 -7.08
N ILE A 585 -15.66 27.48 -7.99
CA ILE A 585 -17.13 27.62 -7.91
C ILE A 585 -17.79 26.24 -7.81
N LEU A 586 -17.29 25.25 -8.55
CA LEU A 586 -17.78 23.87 -8.47
C LEU A 586 -17.55 23.27 -7.07
N SER A 587 -16.35 23.46 -6.51
CA SER A 587 -16.02 22.99 -5.17
C SER A 587 -16.95 23.62 -4.13
N ARG A 588 -17.15 24.95 -4.18
CA ARG A 588 -18.10 25.65 -3.29
C ARG A 588 -19.53 25.16 -3.46
N ALA A 589 -20.00 24.96 -4.70
CA ALA A 589 -21.34 24.45 -4.97
C ALA A 589 -21.55 23.03 -4.43
N LEU A 590 -20.56 22.14 -4.56
CA LEU A 590 -20.61 20.78 -4.02
C LEU A 590 -20.53 20.76 -2.49
N THR A 591 -19.72 21.64 -1.90
CA THR A 591 -19.70 21.82 -0.43
C THR A 591 -21.09 22.20 0.04
N GLU A 592 -21.67 23.28 -0.47
CA GLU A 592 -23.02 23.74 -0.09
C GLU A 592 -24.09 22.65 -0.27
N LEU A 593 -24.05 21.88 -1.36
CA LEU A 593 -24.98 20.76 -1.57
C LEU A 593 -24.79 19.64 -0.53
N THR A 594 -23.55 19.37 -0.15
CA THR A 594 -23.21 18.38 0.89
C THR A 594 -23.72 18.85 2.26
N GLU A 595 -23.55 20.14 2.60
CA GLU A 595 -24.07 20.70 3.86
C GLU A 595 -25.62 20.61 3.91
N ILE A 596 -26.29 20.91 2.81
CA ILE A 596 -27.75 20.81 2.70
C ILE A 596 -28.19 19.34 2.83
N ALA A 597 -27.48 18.39 2.22
CA ALA A 597 -27.77 16.98 2.31
C ALA A 597 -27.68 16.46 3.75
N TYR A 598 -26.60 16.82 4.46
CA TYR A 598 -26.45 16.49 5.88
C TYR A 598 -27.51 17.16 6.76
N THR A 599 -27.85 18.43 6.49
CA THR A 599 -28.92 19.12 7.23
C THR A 599 -30.25 18.38 7.11
N VAL A 600 -30.66 18.03 5.88
CA VAL A 600 -31.89 17.26 5.65
C VAL A 600 -31.81 15.88 6.30
N PHE A 601 -30.66 15.22 6.24
CA PHE A 601 -30.44 13.95 6.94
C PHE A 601 -30.65 14.08 8.46
N PHE A 602 -30.00 15.03 9.13
CA PHE A 602 -30.17 15.22 10.57
C PHE A 602 -31.59 15.65 10.96
N ASP A 603 -32.26 16.45 10.13
CA ASP A 603 -33.67 16.80 10.33
C ASP A 603 -34.58 15.57 10.26
N THR A 604 -34.34 14.65 9.31
CA THR A 604 -35.09 13.38 9.21
C THR A 604 -34.81 12.47 10.41
N LEU A 605 -33.57 12.40 10.90
CA LEU A 605 -33.23 11.65 12.12
C LEU A 605 -33.91 12.24 13.36
N ALA A 606 -33.88 13.56 13.52
CA ALA A 606 -34.54 14.24 14.63
C ALA A 606 -36.06 14.07 14.59
N ALA A 607 -36.67 14.02 13.39
CA ALA A 607 -38.08 13.67 13.23
C ALA A 607 -38.38 12.22 13.64
N HIS A 608 -37.53 11.27 13.23
CA HIS A 608 -37.65 9.86 13.62
C HIS A 608 -37.53 9.68 15.14
N GLY A 609 -36.53 10.29 15.78
CA GLY A 609 -36.35 10.26 17.24
C GLY A 609 -37.55 10.84 18.00
N ARG A 610 -38.12 11.97 17.54
CA ARG A 610 -39.36 12.53 18.11
C ARG A 610 -40.55 11.59 17.94
N SER A 611 -40.65 10.87 16.82
CA SER A 611 -41.73 9.91 16.57
C SER A 611 -41.69 8.75 17.55
N LEU A 612 -40.51 8.23 17.88
CA LEU A 612 -40.33 7.15 18.87
C LEU A 612 -40.88 7.52 20.25
N LEU A 613 -40.74 8.79 20.65
CA LEU A 613 -41.13 9.26 21.98
C LEU A 613 -42.61 9.71 22.07
N ARG A 614 -43.36 9.72 20.96
CA ARG A 614 -44.71 10.33 20.90
C ARG A 614 -45.81 9.43 21.45
N PHE A 615 -45.77 8.13 21.15
CA PHE A 615 -46.79 7.16 21.55
C PHE A 615 -46.13 5.99 22.28
N LEU A 616 -46.01 6.11 23.60
CA LEU A 616 -45.42 5.10 24.44
C LEU A 616 -46.50 4.30 25.17
N HIS A 617 -46.34 2.99 25.17
CA HIS A 617 -47.15 2.06 25.95
C HIS A 617 -46.26 1.39 27.01
N PRO A 618 -46.83 0.90 28.13
CA PRO A 618 -46.08 0.08 29.08
C PRO A 618 -45.47 -1.14 28.37
N ALA A 619 -44.29 -1.59 28.82
CA ALA A 619 -43.66 -2.79 28.29
C ALA A 619 -44.57 -4.02 28.43
N GLU A 620 -44.54 -4.90 27.43
CA GLU A 620 -45.28 -6.17 27.41
C GLU A 620 -44.81 -7.10 28.53
N ASP A 621 -45.65 -8.07 28.90
CA ASP A 621 -45.37 -9.00 30.01
C ASP A 621 -44.21 -9.96 29.73
N ASP A 622 -43.81 -10.11 28.47
CA ASP A 622 -42.63 -10.88 28.08
C ASP A 622 -41.31 -10.12 28.27
N LEU A 623 -41.39 -8.82 28.62
CA LEU A 623 -40.27 -7.90 28.83
C LEU A 623 -39.27 -7.87 27.66
N ALA A 624 -39.70 -8.20 26.44
CA ALA A 624 -38.85 -8.21 25.26
C ALA A 624 -38.58 -6.80 24.73
N ALA A 625 -37.51 -6.66 23.93
CA ALA A 625 -37.20 -5.41 23.24
C ALA A 625 -38.40 -4.98 22.35
N PRO A 626 -38.93 -3.74 22.49
CA PRO A 626 -40.08 -3.26 21.72
C PRO A 626 -39.84 -3.30 20.21
N ILE A 627 -40.89 -3.52 19.41
CA ILE A 627 -40.77 -3.55 17.94
C ILE A 627 -40.27 -2.19 17.41
N SER A 628 -40.76 -1.09 17.97
CA SER A 628 -40.30 0.27 17.66
C SER A 628 -38.80 0.47 17.88
N LEU A 629 -38.23 -0.18 18.91
CA LEU A 629 -36.78 -0.16 19.16
C LEU A 629 -36.04 -0.94 18.08
N ARG A 630 -36.54 -2.12 17.74
CA ARG A 630 -35.93 -3.00 16.73
C ARG A 630 -35.92 -2.36 15.34
N ASP A 631 -37.04 -1.76 14.94
CA ASP A 631 -37.16 -1.08 13.65
C ASP A 631 -36.19 0.10 13.55
N ALA A 632 -36.11 0.93 14.59
CA ALA A 632 -35.22 2.08 14.61
C ALA A 632 -33.73 1.68 14.68
N ALA A 633 -33.40 0.62 15.42
CA ALA A 633 -32.06 0.06 15.47
C ALA A 633 -31.64 -0.58 14.13
N GLN A 634 -32.57 -1.18 13.38
CA GLN A 634 -32.29 -1.70 12.04
C GLN A 634 -31.97 -0.55 11.07
N VAL A 635 -32.69 0.57 11.14
CA VAL A 635 -32.36 1.78 10.36
C VAL A 635 -30.96 2.28 10.69
N LEU A 636 -30.59 2.34 11.97
CA LEU A 636 -29.24 2.71 12.39
C LEU A 636 -28.19 1.74 11.83
N LYS A 637 -28.47 0.43 11.86
CA LYS A 637 -27.59 -0.60 11.30
C LYS A 637 -27.30 -0.41 9.82
N GLU A 638 -28.33 -0.10 9.01
CA GLU A 638 -28.15 0.18 7.59
C GLU A 638 -27.29 1.43 7.36
N ILE A 639 -27.47 2.48 8.16
CA ILE A 639 -26.62 3.70 8.10
C ILE A 639 -25.17 3.36 8.45
N MET A 640 -24.94 2.56 9.50
CA MET A 640 -23.60 2.12 9.91
C MET A 640 -22.91 1.26 8.85
N ILE A 641 -23.63 0.37 8.16
CA ILE A 641 -23.07 -0.43 7.04
C ILE A 641 -22.59 0.49 5.90
N VAL A 642 -23.38 1.52 5.58
CA VAL A 642 -23.01 2.50 4.54
C VAL A 642 -21.77 3.30 4.94
N TYR A 643 -21.68 3.68 6.22
CA TYR A 643 -20.51 4.39 6.75
C TYR A 643 -19.25 3.51 6.78
N ASP A 644 -19.36 2.26 7.24
CA ASP A 644 -18.26 1.28 7.27
C ASP A 644 -17.67 1.03 5.88
N ALA A 645 -18.54 0.90 4.87
CA ALA A 645 -18.11 0.79 3.47
C ALA A 645 -17.39 2.04 2.95
N SER A 646 -17.72 3.22 3.46
CA SER A 646 -17.06 4.49 3.10
C SER A 646 -15.65 4.60 3.68
N LEU A 647 -15.44 4.13 4.91
CA LEU A 647 -14.12 4.15 5.57
C LEU A 647 -13.07 3.33 4.80
N LEU A 648 -13.49 2.21 4.20
CA LEU A 648 -12.61 1.33 3.40
C LEU A 648 -12.10 2.01 2.11
N HIS A 649 -12.79 3.04 1.61
CA HIS A 649 -12.36 3.79 0.44
C HIS A 649 -11.24 4.80 0.75
N ASP A 650 -11.12 5.27 1.98
CA ASP A 650 -10.03 6.17 2.39
C ASP A 650 -8.68 5.45 2.52
N GLU A 651 -8.66 4.17 2.91
CA GLU A 651 -7.42 3.38 3.07
C GLU A 651 -6.68 3.13 1.73
N HIS A 652 -7.41 3.11 0.61
CA HIS A 652 -6.84 2.84 -0.71
C HIS A 652 -6.38 4.11 -1.45
N GLN A 653 -6.69 5.30 -0.94
CA GLN A 653 -6.36 6.58 -1.56
C GLN A 653 -5.49 7.45 -0.66
N GLY A 654 -4.26 7.00 -0.38
CA GLY A 654 -3.12 7.83 0.05
C GLY A 654 -3.47 8.97 0.99
N GLY A 655 -3.52 8.66 2.29
CA GLY A 655 -3.97 9.53 3.37
C GLY A 655 -3.53 10.99 3.26
N VAL A 656 -4.52 11.85 3.02
CA VAL A 656 -4.57 13.17 3.66
C VAL A 656 -5.62 13.03 4.76
N ASN A 657 -5.20 13.08 6.02
CA ASN A 657 -6.11 13.36 7.12
C ASN A 657 -6.71 14.73 6.85
N ILE A 658 -7.91 14.78 6.29
CA ILE A 658 -8.68 16.03 6.23
C ILE A 658 -9.19 16.25 7.65
N ASP A 659 -8.45 17.07 8.39
CA ASP A 659 -8.74 17.53 9.75
C ASP A 659 -9.95 18.50 9.79
N GLY A 660 -11.00 18.20 9.00
CA GLY A 660 -12.13 19.11 8.77
C GLY A 660 -13.26 18.61 7.86
N GLY A 661 -13.43 17.30 7.65
CA GLY A 661 -14.62 16.75 6.97
C GLY A 661 -15.79 16.55 7.93
N MET A 662 -17.01 16.88 7.50
CA MET A 662 -18.18 17.06 8.36
C MET A 662 -18.58 15.84 9.20
N GLN A 663 -18.43 15.99 10.52
CA GLN A 663 -19.11 15.28 11.61
C GLN A 663 -18.60 13.87 11.95
N ASN A 664 -17.98 13.82 13.13
CA ASN A 664 -17.80 12.61 13.93
C ASN A 664 -19.12 11.82 13.96
N PHE A 665 -19.12 10.58 13.47
CA PHE A 665 -20.31 9.72 13.38
C PHE A 665 -21.02 9.55 14.74
N ASP A 666 -20.31 9.84 15.84
CA ASP A 666 -20.82 10.04 17.20
C ASP A 666 -22.08 10.93 17.27
N THR A 667 -22.16 11.99 16.46
CA THR A 667 -23.35 12.86 16.40
C THR A 667 -24.59 12.13 15.85
N THR A 668 -24.39 11.31 14.81
CA THR A 668 -25.42 10.45 14.22
C THR A 668 -25.83 9.36 15.19
N LEU A 669 -24.86 8.73 15.86
CA LEU A 669 -25.10 7.76 16.91
C LEU A 669 -25.93 8.35 18.05
N ALA A 670 -25.56 9.53 18.56
CA ALA A 670 -26.29 10.21 19.62
C ALA A 670 -27.74 10.52 19.20
N ALA A 671 -27.93 11.08 18.00
CA ALA A 671 -29.25 11.45 17.47
C ALA A 671 -30.23 10.28 17.36
N MET A 672 -29.73 9.04 17.17
CA MET A 672 -30.57 7.83 17.10
C MET A 672 -30.63 7.05 18.41
N VAL A 673 -29.49 6.84 19.08
CA VAL A 673 -29.40 6.01 20.28
C VAL A 673 -30.00 6.71 21.50
N ASP A 674 -29.83 8.03 21.67
CA ASP A 674 -30.40 8.74 22.83
C ASP A 674 -31.93 8.68 22.88
N PRO A 675 -32.68 8.95 21.80
CA PRO A 675 -34.13 8.77 21.79
C PRO A 675 -34.57 7.31 22.03
N MET A 676 -33.80 6.33 21.54
CA MET A 676 -34.07 4.90 21.79
C MET A 676 -33.91 4.55 23.27
N LEU A 677 -32.84 5.03 23.91
CA LEU A 677 -32.61 4.83 25.34
C LEU A 677 -33.67 5.52 26.20
N GLU A 678 -34.02 6.75 25.84
CA GLU A 678 -35.07 7.50 26.52
C GLU A 678 -36.45 6.84 26.37
N MET A 679 -36.75 6.28 25.19
CA MET A 679 -37.95 5.47 24.96
C MET A 679 -37.98 4.28 25.92
N CYS A 680 -36.90 3.52 26.03
CA CYS A 680 -36.81 2.37 26.93
C CYS A 680 -37.03 2.78 28.39
N ARG A 681 -36.38 3.86 28.84
CA ARG A 681 -36.54 4.36 30.22
C ARG A 681 -37.99 4.77 30.53
N ARG A 682 -38.65 5.50 29.62
CA ARG A 682 -40.05 5.92 29.79
C ARG A 682 -41.01 4.74 29.77
N MET A 683 -40.82 3.77 28.88
CA MET A 683 -41.63 2.56 28.83
C MET A 683 -41.50 1.73 30.12
N ALA A 684 -40.28 1.65 30.68
CA ALA A 684 -40.03 0.99 31.95
C ALA A 684 -40.72 1.72 33.12
N ALA A 685 -40.66 3.06 33.16
CA ALA A 685 -41.27 3.88 34.20
C ALA A 685 -42.81 3.81 34.22
N LEU A 686 -43.46 3.63 33.06
CA LEU A 686 -44.92 3.47 32.96
C LEU A 686 -45.44 2.20 33.68
N ARG A 687 -44.56 1.28 34.06
CA ARG A 687 -44.88 0.02 34.72
C ARG A 687 -44.79 0.11 36.26
N GLU A 688 -45.27 1.20 36.86
CA GLU A 688 -45.18 1.54 38.32
C GLU A 688 -45.51 0.38 39.30
N LYS A 689 -46.30 -0.62 38.90
CA LYS A 689 -46.72 -1.76 39.75
C LYS A 689 -45.78 -2.98 39.73
N SER A 690 -44.74 -2.96 38.88
CA SER A 690 -43.96 -4.15 38.47
C SER A 690 -42.73 -4.46 39.33
N GLY A 691 -42.38 -3.55 40.26
CA GLY A 691 -41.17 -3.67 41.07
C GLY A 691 -39.86 -3.36 40.30
N LYS A 692 -38.74 -3.34 41.05
CA LYS A 692 -37.40 -3.03 40.51
C LYS A 692 -36.85 -4.16 39.63
N TRP A 693 -37.21 -5.41 39.94
CA TRP A 693 -36.85 -6.61 39.19
C TRP A 693 -37.22 -6.57 37.70
N GLU A 694 -38.52 -6.42 37.39
CA GLU A 694 -39.02 -6.45 36.02
C GLU A 694 -38.51 -5.27 35.19
N THR A 695 -38.35 -4.12 35.84
CA THR A 695 -37.72 -2.91 35.26
C THR A 695 -36.29 -3.21 34.81
N ALA A 696 -35.49 -3.85 35.66
CA ALA A 696 -34.10 -4.18 35.33
C ALA A 696 -33.99 -5.24 34.22
N ILE A 697 -34.87 -6.26 34.21
CA ILE A 697 -34.91 -7.26 33.13
C ILE A 697 -35.24 -6.62 31.78
N PHE A 698 -36.28 -5.77 31.73
CA PHE A 698 -36.67 -5.08 30.50
C PHE A 698 -35.54 -4.18 29.98
N MET A 699 -34.88 -3.43 30.86
CA MET A 699 -33.76 -2.57 30.48
C MET A 699 -32.58 -3.39 29.94
N ILE A 700 -32.21 -4.50 30.59
CA ILE A 700 -31.13 -5.37 30.08
C ILE A 700 -31.48 -5.91 28.70
N ASN A 701 -32.70 -6.43 28.49
CA ASN A 701 -33.12 -6.94 27.18
C ASN A 701 -33.02 -5.87 26.07
N CYS A 702 -33.43 -4.62 26.37
CA CYS A 702 -33.33 -3.51 25.41
C CYS A 702 -31.88 -3.08 25.15
N LEU A 703 -31.07 -2.93 26.20
CA LEU A 703 -29.69 -2.49 26.11
C LEU A 703 -28.80 -3.51 25.41
N THR A 704 -28.94 -4.80 25.72
CA THR A 704 -28.14 -5.86 25.07
C THR A 704 -28.54 -6.04 23.61
N TYR A 705 -29.80 -5.78 23.25
CA TYR A 705 -30.20 -5.73 21.83
C TYR A 705 -29.50 -4.58 21.09
N LEU A 706 -29.53 -3.36 21.63
CA LEU A 706 -28.83 -2.20 21.05
C LEU A 706 -27.33 -2.46 20.95
N GLN A 707 -26.74 -3.02 21.99
CA GLN A 707 -25.33 -3.38 22.03
C GLN A 707 -24.96 -4.38 20.92
N GLY A 708 -25.77 -5.42 20.71
CA GLY A 708 -25.56 -6.39 19.63
C GLY A 708 -25.62 -5.79 18.22
N VAL A 709 -26.34 -4.67 18.05
CA VAL A 709 -26.35 -3.91 16.79
C VAL A 709 -25.07 -3.09 16.61
N LEU A 710 -24.51 -2.52 17.68
CA LEU A 710 -23.32 -1.67 17.64
C LEU A 710 -22.00 -2.46 17.58
N GLN A 711 -21.85 -3.54 18.36
CA GLN A 711 -20.59 -4.29 18.53
C GLN A 711 -19.91 -4.79 17.24
N GLY A 712 -20.65 -4.89 16.13
CA GLY A 712 -20.11 -5.27 14.84
C GLY A 712 -19.21 -4.21 14.17
N PHE A 713 -19.18 -2.97 14.69
CA PHE A 713 -18.54 -1.82 14.06
C PHE A 713 -17.51 -1.17 15.00
N SER A 714 -16.25 -1.08 14.58
CA SER A 714 -15.12 -0.58 15.39
C SER A 714 -15.31 0.88 15.85
N PHE A 715 -15.87 1.74 15.00
CA PHE A 715 -16.12 3.15 15.29
C PHE A 715 -17.21 3.38 16.35
N THR A 716 -17.94 2.35 16.79
CA THR A 716 -18.98 2.47 17.83
C THR A 716 -18.49 2.07 19.23
N ALA A 717 -17.21 1.71 19.38
CA ALA A 717 -16.66 1.11 20.59
C ALA A 717 -16.94 1.94 21.87
N THR A 718 -16.78 3.27 21.79
CA THR A 718 -17.06 4.17 22.92
C THR A 718 -18.50 4.03 23.39
N ARG A 719 -19.46 4.10 22.45
CA ARG A 719 -20.89 4.04 22.76
C ARG A 719 -21.32 2.64 23.20
N ALA A 720 -20.71 1.59 22.62
CA ALA A 720 -20.92 0.22 23.08
C ALA A 720 -20.47 0.04 24.54
N SER A 721 -19.34 0.65 24.93
CA SER A 721 -18.83 0.63 26.31
C SER A 721 -19.75 1.36 27.30
N GLU A 722 -20.40 2.46 26.88
CA GLU A 722 -21.41 3.14 27.71
C GLU A 722 -22.65 2.27 27.94
N LEU A 723 -23.09 1.52 26.91
CA LEU A 723 -24.17 0.55 27.07
C LEU A 723 -23.78 -0.61 27.99
N ASP A 724 -22.53 -1.10 27.90
CA ASP A 724 -22.00 -2.11 28.82
C ASP A 724 -22.08 -1.65 30.28
N GLN A 725 -21.68 -0.41 30.57
CA GLN A 725 -21.76 0.14 31.91
C GLN A 725 -23.20 0.16 32.44
N LEU A 726 -24.17 0.60 31.62
CA LEU A 726 -25.59 0.60 31.99
C LEU A 726 -26.14 -0.83 32.18
N ILE A 727 -25.69 -1.79 31.37
CA ILE A 727 -26.03 -3.20 31.53
C ILE A 727 -25.50 -3.71 32.88
N ASP A 728 -24.23 -3.43 33.21
CA ASP A 728 -23.60 -3.86 34.46
C ASP A 728 -24.27 -3.25 35.71
N GLU A 729 -24.73 -2.00 35.63
CA GLU A 729 -25.52 -1.35 36.69
C GLU A 729 -26.83 -2.11 36.96
N HIS A 730 -27.59 -2.43 35.91
CA HIS A 730 -28.83 -3.21 36.05
C HIS A 730 -28.58 -4.67 36.45
N GLN A 731 -27.50 -5.29 35.97
CA GLN A 731 -27.09 -6.63 36.40
C GLN A 731 -26.77 -6.65 37.90
N THR A 732 -26.05 -5.65 38.41
CA THR A 732 -25.71 -5.56 39.83
C THR A 732 -26.97 -5.44 40.69
N ALA A 733 -27.95 -4.65 40.25
CA ALA A 733 -29.25 -4.55 40.92
C ALA A 733 -29.99 -5.90 40.95
N LEU A 734 -30.01 -6.64 39.83
CA LEU A 734 -30.60 -7.98 39.79
C LEU A 734 -29.85 -8.99 40.65
N ILE A 735 -28.52 -8.93 40.70
CA ILE A 735 -27.71 -9.80 41.58
C ILE A 735 -28.08 -9.54 43.04
N GLU A 736 -28.25 -8.29 43.46
CA GLU A 736 -28.61 -7.95 44.84
C GLU A 736 -30.00 -8.48 45.20
N GLU A 737 -31.01 -8.21 44.38
CA GLU A 737 -32.38 -8.65 44.63
C GLU A 737 -32.53 -10.18 44.53
N HIS A 738 -31.80 -10.83 43.60
CA HIS A 738 -31.76 -12.29 43.48
C HIS A 738 -31.04 -12.93 44.66
N PHE A 739 -29.96 -12.30 45.16
CA PHE A 739 -29.24 -12.76 46.33
C PHE A 739 -30.09 -12.69 47.60
N GLU A 740 -30.78 -11.58 47.86
CA GLU A 740 -31.62 -11.43 49.06
C GLU A 740 -32.76 -12.46 49.10
N ASP A 741 -33.39 -12.72 47.96
CA ASP A 741 -34.43 -13.74 47.83
C ASP A 741 -33.88 -15.14 48.10
N MET A 742 -32.78 -15.52 47.44
CA MET A 742 -32.13 -16.82 47.68
C MET A 742 -31.60 -16.95 49.12
N LEU A 743 -31.12 -15.87 49.72
CA LEU A 743 -30.68 -15.88 51.12
C LEU A 743 -31.86 -16.14 52.07
N GLY A 744 -33.03 -15.58 51.75
CA GLY A 744 -34.29 -15.88 52.44
C GLY A 744 -34.69 -17.36 52.30
N GLU A 745 -34.75 -17.87 51.08
CA GLU A 745 -35.09 -19.27 50.78
C GLU A 745 -34.10 -20.28 51.42
N SER A 746 -32.82 -19.89 51.51
CA SER A 746 -31.77 -20.71 52.11
C SER A 746 -31.92 -20.90 53.63
N GLY A 747 -32.72 -20.06 54.31
CA GLY A 747 -32.87 -20.06 55.77
C GLY A 747 -31.68 -19.45 56.54
N LEU A 748 -30.64 -18.98 55.85
CA LEU A 748 -29.43 -18.41 56.48
C LEU A 748 -29.56 -16.92 56.84
N GLN A 749 -30.59 -16.23 56.37
CA GLN A 749 -30.74 -14.78 56.52
C GLN A 749 -30.74 -14.32 57.99
N GLY A 750 -31.47 -15.03 58.87
CA GLY A 750 -31.54 -14.71 60.30
C GLY A 750 -30.21 -14.89 61.03
N LEU A 751 -29.45 -15.94 60.66
CA LEU A 751 -28.11 -16.20 61.19
C LEU A 751 -27.11 -15.13 60.73
N SER A 752 -27.12 -14.77 59.45
CA SER A 752 -26.23 -13.73 58.91
C SER A 752 -26.42 -12.41 59.64
N LYS A 753 -27.67 -11.94 59.78
CA LYS A 753 -28.00 -10.70 60.50
C LYS A 753 -27.53 -10.74 61.95
N SER A 754 -27.64 -11.89 62.61
CA SER A 754 -27.19 -12.07 64.00
C SER A 754 -25.67 -12.08 64.13
N ILE A 755 -24.96 -12.61 63.14
CA ILE A 755 -23.49 -12.57 63.07
C ILE A 755 -23.00 -11.15 62.82
N ASP A 756 -23.67 -10.39 61.95
CA ASP A 756 -23.29 -9.03 61.57
C ASP A 756 -23.62 -8.00 62.65
N ALA A 757 -24.69 -8.21 63.42
CA ALA A 757 -25.15 -7.30 64.47
C ALA A 757 -24.62 -7.62 65.88
N LYS A 758 -23.75 -8.64 66.04
CA LYS A 758 -23.29 -9.05 67.37
C LYS A 758 -22.28 -8.06 67.97
N ASP A 759 -22.34 -7.92 69.30
CA ASP A 759 -21.26 -7.31 70.08
C ASP A 759 -20.03 -8.24 70.09
N PRO A 760 -18.79 -7.74 69.90
CA PRO A 760 -17.57 -8.55 69.91
C PRO A 760 -17.40 -9.49 71.11
N ASP A 761 -17.93 -9.11 72.28
CA ASP A 761 -17.77 -9.84 73.54
C ASP A 761 -18.88 -10.88 73.83
N GLU A 762 -19.98 -10.86 73.05
CA GLU A 762 -21.10 -11.79 73.22
C GLU A 762 -20.96 -13.05 72.35
N PRO A 763 -21.02 -14.27 72.93
CA PRO A 763 -20.93 -15.51 72.16
C PRO A 763 -22.21 -15.78 71.36
N LEU A 764 -22.07 -16.09 70.07
CA LEU A 764 -23.18 -16.36 69.14
C LEU A 764 -24.19 -17.40 69.64
N SER A 765 -23.73 -18.43 70.36
CA SER A 765 -24.60 -19.48 70.92
C SER A 765 -25.67 -18.99 71.91
N ARG A 766 -25.53 -17.77 72.46
CA ARG A 766 -26.47 -17.17 73.42
C ARG A 766 -27.50 -16.25 72.76
N LEU A 767 -27.31 -15.91 71.49
CA LEU A 767 -28.25 -15.07 70.75
C LEU A 767 -29.48 -15.90 70.33
N PRO A 768 -30.69 -15.32 70.41
CA PRO A 768 -31.94 -16.05 70.16
C PRO A 768 -32.00 -16.69 68.77
N HIS A 769 -31.46 -16.03 67.75
CA HIS A 769 -31.45 -16.52 66.36
C HIS A 769 -30.20 -17.33 65.97
N ALA A 770 -29.26 -17.55 66.90
CA ALA A 770 -28.03 -18.32 66.69
C ALA A 770 -27.80 -19.38 67.77
N SER A 771 -28.85 -19.71 68.53
CA SER A 771 -28.82 -20.85 69.47
C SER A 771 -28.58 -22.17 68.70
N ALA A 772 -28.11 -23.21 69.40
CA ALA A 772 -27.83 -24.51 68.77
C ALA A 772 -29.07 -25.12 68.09
N LEU A 773 -30.28 -24.85 68.62
CA LEU A 773 -31.55 -25.30 68.06
C LEU A 773 -31.87 -24.57 66.75
N GLU A 774 -31.77 -23.24 66.74
CA GLU A 774 -32.01 -22.41 65.56
C GLU A 774 -30.98 -22.64 64.46
N LEU A 775 -29.70 -22.84 64.83
CA LEU A 775 -28.65 -23.23 63.90
C LEU A 775 -28.98 -24.56 63.21
N THR A 776 -29.48 -25.54 63.96
CA THR A 776 -29.87 -26.85 63.39
C THR A 776 -31.08 -26.72 62.46
N ALA A 777 -32.04 -25.87 62.81
CA ALA A 777 -33.20 -25.57 61.96
C ALA A 777 -32.77 -24.89 60.65
N ALA A 778 -31.91 -23.87 60.73
CA ALA A 778 -31.38 -23.16 59.57
C ALA A 778 -30.55 -24.07 58.65
N LEU A 779 -29.71 -24.95 59.21
CA LEU A 779 -28.95 -25.95 58.43
C LEU A 779 -29.87 -26.98 57.75
N THR A 780 -31.01 -27.30 58.36
CA THR A 780 -32.02 -28.19 57.76
C THR A 780 -32.76 -27.48 56.61
N SER A 781 -33.07 -26.19 56.75
CA SER A 781 -33.63 -25.37 55.67
C SER A 781 -32.63 -25.22 54.52
N PHE A 782 -31.34 -25.04 54.83
CA PHE A 782 -30.28 -24.92 53.84
C PHE A 782 -30.09 -26.21 53.03
N ASP A 783 -30.11 -27.37 53.68
CA ASP A 783 -30.05 -28.69 53.00
C ASP A 783 -31.26 -28.91 52.07
N ALA A 784 -32.46 -28.47 52.48
CA ALA A 784 -33.65 -28.50 51.63
C ALA A 784 -33.51 -27.57 50.42
N PHE A 785 -33.02 -26.35 50.62
CA PHE A 785 -32.72 -25.39 49.54
C PHE A 785 -31.72 -25.98 48.52
N LEU A 786 -30.60 -26.54 48.98
CA LEU A 786 -29.60 -27.17 48.11
C LEU A 786 -30.13 -28.38 47.33
N SER A 787 -31.22 -29.01 47.79
CA SER A 787 -31.82 -30.18 47.11
C SER A 787 -32.72 -29.81 45.93
N VAL A 788 -33.23 -28.58 45.89
CA VAL A 788 -34.14 -28.08 44.84
C VAL A 788 -33.43 -27.09 43.90
N LEU A 789 -32.25 -26.62 44.29
CA LEU A 789 -31.44 -25.69 43.51
C LEU A 789 -30.92 -26.31 42.19
N ASP A 790 -31.12 -25.59 41.08
CA ASP A 790 -30.38 -25.79 39.84
C ASP A 790 -29.19 -24.82 39.81
N PRO A 791 -27.92 -25.28 39.79
CA PRO A 791 -26.74 -24.40 39.80
C PRO A 791 -26.57 -23.54 38.55
N ILE A 792 -27.24 -23.88 37.44
CA ILE A 792 -27.00 -23.26 36.12
C ILE A 792 -28.07 -22.21 35.80
N SER A 793 -29.31 -22.45 36.22
CA SER A 793 -30.44 -21.62 35.82
C SER A 793 -31.43 -21.37 36.94
N SER A 794 -32.07 -20.19 36.92
CA SER A 794 -33.16 -19.85 37.82
C SER A 794 -34.42 -19.51 37.02
N PRO A 795 -35.60 -20.08 37.37
CA PRO A 795 -36.86 -19.72 36.75
C PRO A 795 -37.17 -18.22 36.80
N ARG A 796 -36.71 -17.51 37.84
CA ARG A 796 -36.91 -16.05 38.01
C ARG A 796 -36.21 -15.23 36.93
N LEU A 797 -35.14 -15.77 36.33
CA LEU A 797 -34.34 -15.12 35.29
C LEU A 797 -34.74 -15.55 33.87
N ALA A 798 -35.79 -16.36 33.70
CA ALA A 798 -36.21 -16.88 32.40
C ALA A 798 -36.68 -15.81 31.39
N LEU A 799 -37.04 -14.62 31.89
CA LEU A 799 -37.46 -13.46 31.07
C LEU A 799 -36.28 -12.63 30.54
N LEU A 800 -35.04 -12.89 31.00
CA LEU A 800 -33.84 -12.35 30.34
C LEU A 800 -33.63 -13.12 29.03
N ARG A 801 -34.10 -12.55 27.92
CA ARG A 801 -34.06 -13.18 26.59
C ARG A 801 -33.08 -12.46 25.67
N ALA A 802 -32.36 -13.26 24.86
CA ALA A 802 -31.74 -12.94 23.57
C ALA A 802 -30.90 -11.64 23.54
N PRO A 803 -29.58 -11.67 23.83
CA PRO A 803 -28.60 -12.39 22.99
C PRO A 803 -27.46 -13.10 23.75
N ASN A 804 -27.45 -13.11 25.09
CA ASN A 804 -26.38 -13.73 25.86
C ASN A 804 -26.95 -14.53 27.06
N PRO A 805 -27.24 -15.84 26.92
CA PRO A 805 -27.73 -16.68 28.02
C PRO A 805 -26.78 -16.70 29.22
N ARG A 806 -25.51 -16.30 29.00
CA ARG A 806 -24.51 -16.14 30.04
C ARG A 806 -24.85 -15.06 31.06
N ILE A 807 -25.64 -14.03 30.72
CA ILE A 807 -26.00 -12.97 31.68
C ILE A 807 -26.87 -13.54 32.80
N ALA A 808 -27.92 -14.30 32.44
CA ALA A 808 -28.78 -14.95 33.43
C ALA A 808 -27.98 -15.94 34.30
N THR A 809 -27.15 -16.79 33.68
CA THR A 809 -26.27 -17.72 34.42
C THR A 809 -25.28 -16.98 35.32
N ARG A 810 -24.68 -15.88 34.85
CA ARG A 810 -23.71 -15.08 35.63
C ARG A 810 -24.37 -14.40 36.83
N ILE A 811 -25.57 -13.83 36.64
CA ILE A 811 -26.35 -13.25 37.74
C ILE A 811 -26.66 -14.34 38.78
N HIS A 812 -27.12 -15.50 38.32
CA HIS A 812 -27.47 -16.62 39.16
C HIS A 812 -26.25 -17.12 39.97
N GLN A 813 -25.14 -17.42 39.30
CA GLN A 813 -23.90 -17.89 39.90
C GLN A 813 -23.28 -16.85 40.84
N ALA A 814 -23.31 -15.56 40.50
CA ALA A 814 -22.80 -14.50 41.36
C ALA A 814 -23.58 -14.42 42.68
N ALA A 815 -24.90 -14.57 42.63
CA ALA A 815 -25.75 -14.58 43.81
C ALA A 815 -25.57 -15.88 44.62
N LEU A 816 -25.47 -17.05 43.98
CA LEU A 816 -25.12 -18.31 44.66
C LEU A 816 -23.75 -18.24 45.35
N LYS A 817 -22.78 -17.57 44.74
CA LYS A 817 -21.46 -17.33 45.33
C LYS A 817 -21.54 -16.53 46.62
N ARG A 818 -22.41 -15.53 46.67
CA ARG A 818 -22.65 -14.75 47.88
C ARG A 818 -23.34 -15.61 48.95
N VAL A 819 -24.37 -16.38 48.60
CA VAL A 819 -25.04 -17.30 49.55
C VAL A 819 -24.04 -18.31 50.14
N GLY A 820 -23.18 -18.90 49.30
CA GLY A 820 -22.12 -19.81 49.74
C GLY A 820 -21.13 -19.15 50.71
N ARG A 821 -20.70 -17.91 50.44
CA ARG A 821 -19.83 -17.16 51.37
C ARG A 821 -20.49 -16.90 52.72
N ILE A 822 -21.80 -16.62 52.75
CA ILE A 822 -22.54 -16.48 54.02
C ILE A 822 -22.53 -17.79 54.80
N TYR A 823 -22.78 -18.93 54.14
CA TYR A 823 -22.69 -20.23 54.81
C TYR A 823 -21.29 -20.50 55.37
N LEU A 824 -20.22 -20.20 54.63
CA LEU A 824 -18.84 -20.37 55.11
C LEU A 824 -18.57 -19.49 56.33
N LYS A 825 -19.02 -18.23 56.30
CA LYS A 825 -18.93 -17.32 57.45
C LYS A 825 -19.66 -17.89 58.68
N VAL A 826 -20.84 -18.47 58.50
CA VAL A 826 -21.56 -19.17 59.57
C VAL A 826 -20.73 -20.34 60.09
N ALA A 827 -20.18 -21.18 59.21
CA ALA A 827 -19.39 -22.35 59.59
C ALA A 827 -18.10 -21.96 60.35
N GLU A 828 -17.42 -20.90 59.93
CA GLU A 828 -16.25 -20.33 60.61
C GLU A 828 -16.59 -19.81 62.00
N GLU A 829 -17.65 -19.00 62.14
CA GLU A 829 -18.06 -18.47 63.43
C GLU A 829 -18.56 -19.58 64.36
N VAL A 830 -19.21 -20.63 63.84
CA VAL A 830 -19.58 -21.81 64.66
C VAL A 830 -18.35 -22.58 65.15
N ARG A 831 -17.29 -22.67 64.34
CA ARG A 831 -16.00 -23.30 64.73
C ARG A 831 -15.19 -22.46 65.71
N ALA A 832 -15.39 -21.14 65.73
CA ALA A 832 -14.60 -20.24 66.56
C ALA A 832 -14.88 -20.49 68.06
N PRO A 833 -13.85 -20.78 68.89
CA PRO A 833 -14.03 -21.10 70.31
C PRO A 833 -14.72 -19.98 71.12
N LYS A 834 -14.53 -18.72 70.69
CA LYS A 834 -15.16 -17.52 71.27
C LYS A 834 -16.69 -17.60 71.32
N ASN A 835 -17.33 -18.35 70.41
CA ASN A 835 -18.77 -18.42 70.27
C ASN A 835 -19.45 -19.54 71.08
N LYS A 836 -18.68 -20.35 71.83
CA LYS A 836 -19.13 -21.30 72.86
C LYS A 836 -20.18 -22.35 72.43
N TYR A 837 -20.08 -22.90 71.22
CA TYR A 837 -20.87 -24.09 70.83
C TYR A 837 -20.26 -25.37 71.45
N GLU A 838 -21.10 -26.25 72.02
CA GLU A 838 -20.64 -27.44 72.75
C GLU A 838 -20.03 -28.54 71.85
N ALA A 839 -20.47 -28.64 70.59
CA ALA A 839 -19.98 -29.64 69.63
C ALA A 839 -20.03 -29.14 68.16
N PRO A 840 -19.22 -28.14 67.77
CA PRO A 840 -19.34 -27.47 66.48
C PRO A 840 -19.12 -28.38 65.26
N GLN A 841 -18.24 -29.37 65.37
CA GLN A 841 -17.99 -30.37 64.32
C GLN A 841 -19.21 -31.29 64.08
N SER A 842 -19.91 -31.68 65.16
CA SER A 842 -21.11 -32.52 65.07
C SER A 842 -22.31 -31.74 64.52
N LEU A 843 -22.46 -30.47 64.94
CA LEU A 843 -23.51 -29.58 64.45
C LEU A 843 -23.38 -29.32 62.95
N LEU A 844 -22.19 -28.93 62.47
CA LEU A 844 -21.94 -28.67 61.05
C LEU A 844 -21.92 -29.96 60.21
N GLY A 845 -21.49 -31.09 60.80
CA GLY A 845 -21.44 -32.40 60.13
C GLY A 845 -22.79 -33.13 60.03
N SER A 846 -23.86 -32.58 60.63
CA SER A 846 -25.18 -33.23 60.68
C SER A 846 -26.01 -33.10 59.39
N ARG A 847 -25.71 -32.11 58.54
CA ARG A 847 -26.47 -31.76 57.32
C ARG A 847 -25.52 -31.37 56.18
N ARG A 848 -25.90 -31.58 54.91
CA ARG A 848 -25.12 -31.11 53.74
C ARG A 848 -24.98 -29.58 53.79
N PRO A 849 -23.82 -29.00 53.46
CA PRO A 849 -22.58 -29.58 52.90
C PRO A 849 -21.57 -30.11 53.96
N PHE A 850 -22.05 -30.47 55.16
CA PHE A 850 -21.25 -31.06 56.25
C PHE A 850 -20.17 -30.13 56.81
N GLY A 851 -20.37 -28.81 56.67
CA GLY A 851 -19.37 -27.80 57.00
C GLY A 851 -18.19 -27.74 56.02
N GLN A 852 -18.17 -28.55 54.96
CA GLN A 852 -17.03 -28.63 54.05
C GLN A 852 -17.17 -27.59 52.93
N GLU A 853 -16.15 -26.74 52.79
CA GLU A 853 -16.08 -25.70 51.74
C GLU A 853 -16.14 -26.33 50.34
N LEU A 854 -15.39 -27.41 50.12
CA LEU A 854 -15.34 -28.11 48.84
C LEU A 854 -16.72 -28.64 48.39
N VAL A 855 -17.45 -29.27 49.31
CA VAL A 855 -18.78 -29.84 49.02
C VAL A 855 -19.80 -28.74 48.75
N LEU A 856 -19.72 -27.63 49.49
CA LEU A 856 -20.57 -26.47 49.27
C LEU A 856 -20.41 -25.92 47.85
N TRP A 857 -19.17 -25.66 47.42
CA TRP A 857 -18.94 -25.06 46.12
C TRP A 857 -19.24 -26.00 44.94
N GLN A 858 -19.09 -27.31 45.14
CA GLN A 858 -19.55 -28.32 44.18
C GLN A 858 -21.07 -28.30 44.01
N VAL A 859 -21.82 -28.25 45.11
CA VAL A 859 -23.29 -28.23 45.07
C VAL A 859 -23.82 -26.91 44.51
N LEU A 860 -23.14 -25.79 44.78
CA LEU A 860 -23.51 -24.47 44.26
C LEU A 860 -23.03 -24.22 42.82
N GLY A 861 -22.12 -25.04 42.27
CA GLY A 861 -21.55 -24.83 40.93
C GLY A 861 -20.72 -23.55 40.78
N VAL A 862 -20.05 -23.10 41.85
CA VAL A 862 -19.45 -21.74 41.97
C VAL A 862 -17.91 -21.71 42.06
N GLU A 863 -17.23 -22.79 42.47
CA GLU A 863 -15.77 -22.91 42.29
C GLU A 863 -15.44 -23.80 41.10
N ASN A 864 -14.25 -23.55 40.53
CA ASN A 864 -13.50 -24.35 39.56
C ASN A 864 -14.13 -25.72 39.34
N SER A 865 -14.58 -25.98 38.11
CA SER A 865 -15.20 -27.26 37.69
C SER A 865 -14.50 -28.40 38.44
N PRO A 866 -15.22 -29.39 38.99
CA PRO A 866 -14.60 -30.55 39.65
C PRO A 866 -13.40 -31.13 38.88
N GLN A 867 -13.39 -30.97 37.55
CA GLN A 867 -12.29 -31.31 36.64
C GLN A 867 -11.01 -30.47 36.81
N VAL A 868 -11.08 -29.19 37.19
CA VAL A 868 -9.92 -28.33 37.49
C VAL A 868 -9.21 -28.79 38.76
N ILE A 869 -9.97 -29.03 39.83
CA ILE A 869 -9.42 -29.55 41.09
C ILE A 869 -8.80 -30.94 40.85
N GLU A 870 -9.49 -31.78 40.08
CA GLU A 870 -9.00 -33.10 39.71
C GLU A 870 -7.76 -33.02 38.80
N SER A 871 -7.69 -32.06 37.88
CA SER A 871 -6.50 -31.77 37.06
C SER A 871 -5.28 -31.52 37.94
N ARG A 872 -5.41 -30.65 38.95
CA ARG A 872 -4.33 -30.35 39.90
C ARG A 872 -3.92 -31.56 40.75
N LYS A 873 -4.90 -32.32 41.24
CA LYS A 873 -4.63 -33.56 42.00
C LYS A 873 -3.86 -34.58 41.16
N LYS A 874 -4.22 -34.74 39.89
CA LYS A 874 -3.54 -35.68 38.99
C LYS A 874 -2.15 -35.18 38.58
N SER A 875 -1.97 -33.88 38.40
CA SER A 875 -0.69 -33.28 38.03
C SER A 875 0.32 -33.21 39.18
N PHE A 876 -0.15 -33.29 40.42
CA PHE A 876 0.67 -33.34 41.63
C PHE A 876 1.78 -34.40 41.58
N GLU A 877 1.53 -35.57 40.98
CA GLU A 877 2.55 -36.63 40.89
C GLU A 877 3.81 -36.17 40.14
N GLU A 878 3.66 -35.34 39.11
CA GLU A 878 4.78 -34.88 38.28
C GLU A 878 5.38 -33.55 38.77
N TRP A 879 4.54 -32.64 39.29
CA TRP A 879 4.96 -31.27 39.64
C TRP A 879 4.84 -30.88 41.12
N GLY A 880 4.29 -31.76 41.96
CA GLY A 880 4.16 -31.55 43.40
C GLY A 880 5.47 -31.66 44.17
N LYS A 881 6.41 -32.48 43.67
CA LYS A 881 7.80 -32.70 44.14
C LYS A 881 8.05 -32.53 45.66
N TRP A 882 8.19 -31.30 46.15
CA TRP A 882 8.56 -30.96 47.54
C TRP A 882 7.41 -30.46 48.40
N LEU A 883 6.20 -30.40 47.86
CA LEU A 883 4.97 -29.97 48.54
C LEU A 883 4.13 -31.18 48.93
N SER A 884 3.38 -31.05 50.04
CA SER A 884 2.22 -31.90 50.25
C SER A 884 1.14 -31.59 49.21
N LEU A 885 0.21 -32.53 48.98
CA LEU A 885 -0.92 -32.28 48.07
C LEU A 885 -1.73 -31.05 48.50
N GLU A 886 -1.91 -30.85 49.82
CA GLU A 886 -2.61 -29.69 50.36
C GLU A 886 -1.86 -28.39 50.08
N GLN A 887 -0.53 -28.38 50.29
CA GLN A 887 0.31 -27.21 49.97
C GLN A 887 0.31 -26.90 48.48
N TYR A 888 0.39 -27.92 47.62
CA TYR A 888 0.34 -27.76 46.15
C TYR A 888 -0.98 -27.15 45.69
N LEU A 889 -2.12 -27.65 46.20
CA LEU A 889 -3.44 -27.10 45.88
C LEU A 889 -3.64 -25.69 46.44
N GLN A 890 -3.13 -25.42 47.64
CA GLN A 890 -3.20 -24.11 48.27
C GLN A 890 -2.39 -23.07 47.48
N ARG A 891 -1.16 -23.41 47.08
CA ARG A 891 -0.31 -22.58 46.23
C ARG A 891 -1.00 -22.21 44.91
N ASP A 892 -1.61 -23.18 44.25
CA ASP A 892 -2.32 -22.93 42.98
C ASP A 892 -3.58 -22.05 43.20
N LYS A 893 -4.31 -22.23 44.31
CA LYS A 893 -5.45 -21.37 44.71
C LYS A 893 -5.00 -19.93 45.00
N GLU A 894 -3.85 -19.75 45.66
CA GLU A 894 -3.27 -18.43 45.92
C GLU A 894 -2.77 -17.77 44.63
N ALA A 895 -2.13 -18.53 43.74
CA ALA A 895 -1.68 -18.04 42.43
C ALA A 895 -2.86 -17.48 41.61
N GLU A 896 -4.00 -18.16 41.61
CA GLU A 896 -5.24 -17.73 40.94
C GLU A 896 -5.80 -16.39 41.42
N ALA A 897 -5.49 -15.97 42.65
CA ALA A 897 -5.96 -14.70 43.18
C ALA A 897 -5.23 -13.49 42.55
N PHE A 898 -4.00 -13.69 42.07
CA PHE A 898 -3.17 -12.62 41.54
C PHE A 898 -3.55 -12.25 40.10
N ASP A 899 -3.18 -11.03 39.69
CA ASP A 899 -3.55 -10.44 38.40
C ASP A 899 -3.04 -11.24 37.18
N HIS A 900 -2.04 -12.11 37.32
CA HIS A 900 -1.57 -12.96 36.22
C HIS A 900 -2.57 -14.06 35.84
N ALA A 901 -3.41 -14.51 36.79
CA ALA A 901 -4.31 -15.66 36.64
C ALA A 901 -5.79 -15.32 36.82
N ASN A 902 -6.11 -14.24 37.55
CA ASN A 902 -7.49 -13.86 37.84
C ASN A 902 -8.27 -13.35 36.61
N LYS A 903 -9.57 -13.07 36.77
CA LYS A 903 -10.45 -12.51 35.71
C LYS A 903 -10.43 -13.31 34.39
N GLY A 904 -10.37 -14.63 34.49
CA GLY A 904 -10.34 -15.53 33.33
C GLY A 904 -9.04 -15.50 32.53
N LYS A 905 -7.94 -14.95 33.07
CA LYS A 905 -6.63 -15.00 32.43
C LYS A 905 -6.04 -16.40 32.44
N LEU A 906 -6.21 -17.17 33.53
CA LEU A 906 -5.92 -18.60 33.56
C LEU A 906 -7.17 -19.40 33.15
N THR A 907 -7.00 -20.36 32.25
CA THR A 907 -8.05 -21.33 31.88
C THR A 907 -7.49 -22.75 31.90
N THR A 908 -8.21 -23.66 32.57
CA THR A 908 -7.91 -25.09 32.57
C THR A 908 -8.85 -25.81 31.60
N TRP A 909 -8.27 -26.58 30.69
CA TRP A 909 -8.95 -27.34 29.68
C TRP A 909 -8.79 -28.84 29.96
N VAL A 910 -9.83 -29.62 29.74
CA VAL A 910 -9.78 -31.09 29.85
C VAL A 910 -10.34 -31.76 28.59
N LEU A 911 -9.73 -32.87 28.20
CA LEU A 911 -10.19 -33.72 27.11
C LEU A 911 -11.00 -34.88 27.69
N VAL A 912 -12.28 -34.94 27.35
CA VAL A 912 -13.25 -35.89 27.91
C VAL A 912 -13.92 -36.71 26.80
N PRO A 913 -14.49 -37.89 27.12
CA PRO A 913 -15.40 -38.60 26.23
C PRO A 913 -16.62 -37.75 25.88
N THR A 914 -17.14 -37.86 24.65
CA THR A 914 -18.31 -37.07 24.20
C THR A 914 -19.60 -37.48 24.90
N ASP A 915 -19.68 -38.73 25.36
CA ASP A 915 -20.80 -39.32 26.08
C ASP A 915 -20.80 -39.02 27.59
N ASP A 916 -19.68 -38.53 28.14
CA ASP A 916 -19.54 -38.16 29.56
C ASP A 916 -18.68 -36.88 29.71
N PRO A 917 -19.23 -35.69 29.37
CA PRO A 917 -18.48 -34.44 29.34
C PRO A 917 -18.07 -33.92 30.72
N GLU A 918 -18.74 -34.36 31.79
CA GLU A 918 -18.47 -33.94 33.18
C GLU A 918 -17.53 -34.89 33.92
N THR A 919 -17.02 -35.93 33.24
CA THR A 919 -16.18 -36.94 33.85
C THR A 919 -14.94 -36.35 34.52
N LEU A 920 -14.61 -36.90 35.70
CA LEU A 920 -13.34 -36.65 36.38
C LEU A 920 -12.22 -37.52 35.81
N ASP A 921 -12.53 -38.54 35.01
CA ASP A 921 -11.55 -39.41 34.37
C ASP A 921 -11.13 -38.94 32.96
N PHE A 922 -10.90 -37.64 32.80
CA PHE A 922 -10.46 -37.05 31.54
C PHE A 922 -9.12 -37.63 31.03
N PHE A 923 -8.97 -37.66 29.70
CA PHE A 923 -7.85 -38.25 28.99
C PHE A 923 -6.58 -37.38 29.03
N CYS A 924 -6.74 -36.06 29.04
CA CYS A 924 -5.66 -35.08 29.01
C CYS A 924 -6.16 -33.76 29.60
N ALA A 925 -5.28 -32.94 30.15
CA ALA A 925 -5.58 -31.59 30.60
C ALA A 925 -4.50 -30.62 30.13
N CYS A 926 -4.84 -29.35 29.93
CA CYS A 926 -3.85 -28.29 29.73
C CYS A 926 -4.30 -26.95 30.31
N GLU A 927 -3.35 -26.08 30.61
CA GLU A 927 -3.60 -24.73 31.12
C GLU A 927 -3.08 -23.66 30.17
N THR A 928 -3.85 -22.58 30.03
CA THR A 928 -3.48 -21.44 29.18
C THR A 928 -3.62 -20.12 29.93
N TYR A 929 -2.64 -19.24 29.76
CA TYR A 929 -2.66 -17.85 30.22
C TYR A 929 -2.94 -16.91 29.05
N ARG A 930 -4.00 -16.09 29.16
CA ARG A 930 -4.22 -14.93 28.28
C ARG A 930 -3.29 -13.79 28.70
N ARG A 931 -2.50 -13.26 27.76
CA ARG A 931 -1.58 -12.15 27.99
C ARG A 931 -1.71 -11.08 26.91
N ASP A 932 -1.50 -9.83 27.31
CA ASP A 932 -1.47 -8.70 26.39
C ASP A 932 -0.14 -8.67 25.63
N ILE A 933 -0.20 -8.38 24.34
CA ILE A 933 0.96 -8.30 23.44
C ILE A 933 0.99 -6.98 22.68
N TRP A 934 2.17 -6.62 22.21
CA TRP A 934 2.36 -5.61 21.17
C TRP A 934 2.78 -6.28 19.87
N VAL A 935 2.25 -5.77 18.76
CA VAL A 935 2.52 -6.26 17.41
C VAL A 935 2.97 -5.08 16.56
N LEU A 936 4.13 -5.18 15.93
CA LEU A 936 4.59 -4.29 14.88
C LEU A 936 4.21 -4.91 13.52
N PRO A 937 3.24 -4.35 12.79
CA PRO A 937 2.82 -4.88 11.49
C PRO A 937 3.92 -4.72 10.42
N LYS A 938 3.73 -5.39 9.28
CA LYS A 938 4.69 -5.32 8.16
C LYS A 938 4.80 -3.89 7.63
N ASN A 939 6.03 -3.45 7.41
CA ASN A 939 6.39 -2.15 6.86
C ASN A 939 5.86 -0.95 7.67
N GLU A 940 5.39 -1.19 8.89
CA GLU A 940 4.92 -0.17 9.81
C GLU A 940 6.02 0.20 10.80
N ILE A 941 5.87 1.37 11.44
CA ILE A 941 6.78 1.91 12.45
C ILE A 941 6.16 1.99 13.85
N LYS A 942 4.85 1.74 13.98
CA LYS A 942 4.12 1.80 15.24
C LYS A 942 3.52 0.45 15.59
N THR A 943 3.52 0.14 16.88
CA THR A 943 2.92 -1.10 17.39
C THR A 943 1.43 -0.93 17.69
N ILE A 944 0.67 -2.00 17.46
CA ILE A 944 -0.72 -2.17 17.89
C ILE A 944 -0.80 -3.12 19.09
N SER A 945 -1.86 -3.02 19.89
CA SER A 945 -2.10 -3.92 21.03
C SER A 945 -3.04 -5.04 20.63
N ASP A 946 -2.74 -6.26 21.04
CA ASP A 946 -3.56 -7.45 20.77
C ASP A 946 -3.36 -8.48 21.90
N ILE A 947 -3.89 -9.70 21.72
CA ILE A 947 -3.90 -10.78 22.71
C ILE A 947 -3.11 -11.99 22.21
N GLY A 948 -2.25 -12.51 23.09
CA GLY A 948 -1.52 -13.76 22.91
C GLY A 948 -1.81 -14.74 24.04
N TYR A 949 -1.61 -16.04 23.76
CA TYR A 949 -1.81 -17.10 24.76
C TYR A 949 -0.50 -17.82 25.09
N GLY A 950 -0.17 -17.96 26.36
CA GLY A 950 0.89 -18.85 26.85
C GLY A 950 0.32 -20.18 27.31
N VAL A 951 0.81 -21.31 26.79
CA VAL A 951 0.43 -22.65 27.28
C VAL A 951 1.38 -23.05 28.40
N ALA A 952 0.82 -23.28 29.60
CA ALA A 952 1.58 -23.48 30.83
C ALA A 952 1.85 -24.94 31.15
N SER A 953 0.82 -25.78 31.08
CA SER A 953 0.92 -27.19 31.44
C SER A 953 0.14 -28.05 30.45
N VAL A 954 0.67 -29.23 30.15
CA VAL A 954 -0.02 -30.27 29.37
C VAL A 954 0.21 -31.59 30.07
N PHE A 955 -0.85 -32.17 30.63
CA PHE A 955 -0.78 -33.37 31.45
C PHE A 955 -1.64 -34.49 30.87
N THR A 956 -1.05 -35.67 30.70
CA THR A 956 -1.76 -36.90 30.33
C THR A 956 -1.55 -37.95 31.42
N PRO A 957 -2.62 -38.47 32.06
CA PRO A 957 -2.52 -39.56 33.03
C PRO A 957 -1.78 -40.78 32.47
N LYS A 958 -0.99 -41.48 33.30
CA LYS A 958 -0.11 -42.59 32.89
C LYS A 958 -0.83 -43.65 32.01
N LYS A 959 -2.07 -44.02 32.36
CA LYS A 959 -2.90 -45.00 31.61
C LYS A 959 -3.32 -44.55 30.20
N TYR A 960 -3.21 -43.25 29.89
CA TYR A 960 -3.61 -42.64 28.62
C TYR A 960 -2.42 -42.16 27.78
N ARG A 961 -1.19 -42.20 28.31
CA ARG A 961 0.03 -41.86 27.56
C ARG A 961 0.23 -42.81 26.37
N GLY A 962 0.78 -42.29 25.27
CA GLY A 962 1.04 -43.06 24.04
C GLY A 962 -0.18 -43.30 23.14
N LYS A 963 -1.38 -42.88 23.53
CA LYS A 963 -2.64 -43.09 22.77
C LYS A 963 -3.06 -41.91 21.89
N GLY A 964 -2.24 -40.88 21.76
CA GLY A 964 -2.52 -39.70 20.92
C GLY A 964 -3.38 -38.60 21.56
N TYR A 965 -3.88 -38.78 22.79
CA TYR A 965 -4.74 -37.81 23.46
C TYR A 965 -4.12 -36.42 23.66
N ALA A 966 -2.83 -36.34 24.01
CA ALA A 966 -2.13 -35.06 24.11
C ALA A 966 -2.06 -34.33 22.75
N THR A 967 -1.80 -35.07 21.67
CA THR A 967 -1.78 -34.49 20.31
C THR A 967 -3.17 -34.00 19.92
N HIS A 968 -4.21 -34.78 20.21
CA HIS A 968 -5.58 -34.37 19.93
C HIS A 968 -6.02 -33.15 20.75
N MET A 969 -5.75 -33.14 22.06
CA MET A 969 -6.01 -32.01 22.97
C MET A 969 -5.39 -30.72 22.45
N MET A 970 -4.09 -30.74 22.16
CA MET A 970 -3.38 -29.55 21.69
C MET A 970 -3.83 -29.11 20.30
N SER A 971 -4.27 -30.04 19.45
CA SER A 971 -4.84 -29.72 18.14
C SER A 971 -6.23 -29.07 18.25
N LEU A 972 -7.05 -29.53 19.22
CA LEU A 972 -8.34 -28.91 19.55
C LEU A 972 -8.16 -27.54 20.18
N LEU A 973 -7.13 -27.34 21.00
CA LEU A 973 -6.86 -26.10 21.72
C LEU A 973 -6.81 -24.88 20.79
N HIS A 974 -6.27 -25.02 19.58
CA HIS A 974 -6.28 -23.96 18.57
C HIS A 974 -7.70 -23.41 18.30
N PHE A 975 -8.71 -24.28 18.23
CA PHE A 975 -10.10 -23.88 17.99
C PHE A 975 -10.75 -23.21 19.20
N ALA A 976 -10.13 -23.33 20.38
CA ALA A 976 -10.59 -22.70 21.61
C ALA A 976 -9.98 -21.31 21.81
N ILE A 977 -8.69 -21.13 21.53
CA ILE A 977 -7.95 -19.89 21.87
C ILE A 977 -7.66 -18.96 20.69
N ALA A 978 -7.71 -19.45 19.45
CA ALA A 978 -7.31 -18.66 18.28
C ALA A 978 -8.46 -17.85 17.67
N ASN A 979 -8.11 -16.74 17.00
CA ASN A 979 -9.05 -16.00 16.18
C ASN A 979 -9.63 -16.90 15.06
N PRO A 980 -10.97 -17.00 14.92
CA PRO A 980 -11.60 -17.86 13.90
C PRO A 980 -11.16 -17.58 12.46
N ARG A 981 -10.69 -16.36 12.15
CA ARG A 981 -10.17 -16.03 10.81
C ARG A 981 -8.83 -16.69 10.50
N GLY A 982 -8.06 -17.08 11.54
CA GLY A 982 -6.69 -17.60 11.43
C GLY A 982 -6.57 -19.12 11.55
N ILE A 983 -7.69 -19.84 11.57
CA ILE A 983 -7.73 -21.30 11.71
C ILE A 983 -8.65 -21.90 10.63
N PRO A 984 -8.35 -23.10 10.12
CA PRO A 984 -9.19 -23.75 9.10
C PRO A 984 -10.53 -24.21 9.67
N LEU A 985 -11.40 -24.74 8.79
CA LEU A 985 -12.67 -25.32 9.21
C LEU A 985 -12.45 -26.50 10.18
N PHE A 986 -13.36 -26.62 11.16
CA PHE A 986 -13.27 -27.67 12.17
C PHE A 986 -13.38 -29.07 11.52
N PRO A 987 -12.40 -29.98 11.72
CA PRO A 987 -12.39 -31.27 11.03
C PRO A 987 -13.58 -32.17 11.37
N SER A 988 -14.21 -32.76 10.33
CA SER A 988 -15.28 -33.74 10.50
C SER A 988 -14.74 -35.02 11.15
N GLY A 989 -15.26 -35.39 12.32
CA GLY A 989 -14.84 -36.58 13.07
C GLY A 989 -13.99 -36.30 14.31
N TRP A 990 -13.67 -35.04 14.61
CA TRP A 990 -12.97 -34.63 15.85
C TRP A 990 -13.91 -34.40 17.04
N GLY A 991 -15.15 -34.91 16.97
CA GLY A 991 -16.16 -34.70 18.00
C GLY A 991 -16.77 -33.31 17.97
N SER A 992 -17.18 -32.81 19.15
CA SER A 992 -17.76 -31.47 19.30
C SER A 992 -16.68 -30.40 19.30
N LYS A 993 -16.95 -29.28 18.62
CA LYS A 993 -16.04 -28.12 18.63
C LYS A 993 -15.90 -27.58 20.07
N PRO A 994 -14.67 -27.32 20.55
CA PRO A 994 -14.47 -26.75 21.89
C PRO A 994 -15.07 -25.34 21.98
N VAL A 995 -15.45 -24.96 23.20
CA VAL A 995 -15.97 -23.61 23.49
C VAL A 995 -14.85 -22.61 23.32
N ALA A 996 -15.05 -21.61 22.45
CA ALA A 996 -14.09 -20.56 22.23
C ALA A 996 -14.03 -19.61 23.44
N VAL A 997 -12.82 -19.13 23.74
CA VAL A 997 -12.57 -18.05 24.70
C VAL A 997 -13.27 -16.76 24.28
N GLU A 998 -13.61 -15.90 25.23
CA GLU A 998 -14.28 -14.62 24.95
C GLU A 998 -13.43 -13.66 24.13
N GLN A 999 -12.11 -13.72 24.32
CA GLN A 999 -11.15 -12.85 23.66
C GLN A 999 -10.10 -13.71 22.92
N PRO A 1000 -10.35 -14.07 21.66
CA PRO A 1000 -9.43 -14.93 20.92
C PRO A 1000 -8.10 -14.22 20.65
N GLY A 1001 -7.01 -14.98 20.69
CA GLY A 1001 -5.66 -14.46 20.43
C GLY A 1001 -5.22 -14.64 18.99
N ILE A 1002 -4.27 -13.81 18.58
CA ILE A 1002 -3.65 -13.87 17.24
C ILE A 1002 -2.39 -14.76 17.19
N LEU A 1003 -1.88 -15.15 18.36
CA LEU A 1003 -0.76 -16.07 18.51
C LEU A 1003 -0.84 -16.89 19.81
N SER A 1004 -0.06 -17.95 19.88
CA SER A 1004 0.20 -18.67 21.13
C SER A 1004 1.64 -19.16 21.23
N ILE A 1005 2.17 -19.22 22.45
CA ILE A 1005 3.52 -19.71 22.75
C ILE A 1005 3.48 -20.85 23.76
N LEU A 1006 4.52 -21.69 23.75
CA LEU A 1006 4.78 -22.69 24.78
C LEU A 1006 6.29 -22.96 24.87
N TYR A 1007 6.71 -23.64 25.92
CA TYR A 1007 8.08 -24.10 26.07
C TYR A 1007 8.11 -25.62 26.19
N SER A 1008 8.76 -26.27 25.22
CA SER A 1008 8.73 -27.71 25.06
C SER A 1008 9.95 -28.39 25.70
N ASP A 1009 9.71 -29.22 26.71
CA ASP A 1009 10.69 -30.17 27.24
C ASP A 1009 10.71 -31.51 26.48
N VAL A 1010 9.82 -31.68 25.51
CA VAL A 1010 9.63 -32.90 24.71
C VAL A 1010 10.01 -32.71 23.23
N GLY A 1011 10.89 -31.75 22.96
CA GLY A 1011 11.40 -31.48 21.61
C GLY A 1011 10.34 -30.88 20.67
N SER A 1012 10.35 -31.30 19.40
CA SER A 1012 9.44 -30.80 18.35
C SER A 1012 8.02 -31.41 18.39
N PHE A 1013 7.66 -32.12 19.47
CA PHE A 1013 6.36 -32.80 19.64
C PHE A 1013 5.16 -31.90 19.29
N TYR A 1014 5.17 -30.63 19.68
CA TYR A 1014 4.04 -29.73 19.47
C TYR A 1014 3.90 -29.24 18.01
N GLY A 1015 4.93 -29.42 17.18
CA GLY A 1015 4.87 -29.06 15.75
C GLY A 1015 3.88 -29.90 14.96
N ARG A 1016 3.59 -31.13 15.40
CA ARG A 1016 2.58 -32.02 14.81
C ARG A 1016 1.17 -31.84 15.37
N CYS A 1017 0.99 -31.01 16.40
CA CYS A 1017 -0.32 -30.71 16.96
C CYS A 1017 -0.94 -29.57 16.15
N SER A 1018 -1.48 -29.87 14.97
CA SER A 1018 -1.97 -28.87 14.02
C SER A 1018 -3.50 -28.73 14.07
N PRO A 1019 -4.05 -27.53 13.78
CA PRO A 1019 -5.48 -27.39 13.55
C PRO A 1019 -5.81 -27.94 12.14
N GLY A 1020 -5.90 -29.26 11.96
CA GLY A 1020 -6.12 -29.87 10.63
C GLY A 1020 -4.84 -30.08 9.82
N GLU A 1021 -4.83 -29.77 8.51
CA GLU A 1021 -3.72 -30.08 7.57
C GLU A 1021 -2.50 -29.13 7.65
N GLY A 1022 -2.39 -28.30 8.69
CA GLY A 1022 -1.30 -27.31 8.86
C GLY A 1022 -0.16 -27.76 9.79
N THR A 1023 0.57 -26.79 10.32
CA THR A 1023 1.60 -26.97 11.37
C THR A 1023 1.13 -26.46 12.72
N GLY A 1024 1.58 -27.10 13.80
CA GLY A 1024 1.38 -26.68 15.19
C GLY A 1024 2.37 -25.60 15.62
N TRP A 1025 2.90 -25.73 16.83
CA TRP A 1025 3.90 -24.79 17.36
C TRP A 1025 5.31 -25.09 16.81
N THR A 1026 5.98 -24.06 16.30
CA THR A 1026 7.33 -24.14 15.71
C THR A 1026 8.36 -23.57 16.68
N ILE A 1027 9.49 -24.28 16.86
CA ILE A 1027 10.57 -23.84 17.75
C ILE A 1027 11.25 -22.58 17.19
N THR A 1028 11.48 -21.58 18.03
CA THR A 1028 12.05 -20.28 17.65
C THR A 1028 13.19 -19.87 18.56
N SER A 1029 14.42 -19.83 18.04
CA SER A 1029 15.60 -19.27 18.73
C SER A 1029 15.85 -19.84 20.14
N PRO A 1030 16.11 -21.15 20.30
CA PRO A 1030 16.39 -21.79 21.59
C PRO A 1030 17.83 -21.49 22.08
N VAL A 1031 18.28 -20.24 22.03
CA VAL A 1031 19.65 -19.84 22.40
C VAL A 1031 19.69 -19.44 23.88
N THR A 1032 20.70 -19.93 24.59
CA THR A 1032 20.97 -19.63 25.99
C THR A 1032 22.44 -19.26 26.16
N THR A 1033 22.74 -18.32 27.06
CA THR A 1033 24.10 -18.04 27.54
C THR A 1033 24.21 -18.39 29.02
N GLU A 1034 25.26 -19.12 29.38
CA GLU A 1034 25.53 -19.54 30.76
C GLU A 1034 26.92 -19.09 31.23
N TRP A 1035 27.02 -18.77 32.52
CA TRP A 1035 28.28 -18.47 33.19
C TRP A 1035 28.41 -19.36 34.42
N ALA A 1036 29.58 -19.99 34.58
CA ALA A 1036 29.95 -20.65 35.82
C ALA A 1036 30.55 -19.63 36.79
N ILE A 1037 30.22 -19.74 38.07
CA ILE A 1037 30.80 -18.90 39.14
C ILE A 1037 31.92 -19.70 39.80
N ASP A 1038 33.13 -19.13 39.83
CA ASP A 1038 34.24 -19.68 40.59
C ASP A 1038 34.11 -19.26 42.05
N GLU A 1039 33.86 -20.24 42.94
CA GLU A 1039 33.75 -20.00 44.38
C GLU A 1039 35.05 -19.43 44.99
N LYS A 1040 36.20 -19.58 44.31
CA LYS A 1040 37.50 -19.10 44.79
C LYS A 1040 37.76 -17.62 44.46
N GLU A 1041 37.04 -17.05 43.51
CA GLU A 1041 37.17 -15.66 43.10
C GLU A 1041 36.38 -14.78 44.07
N VAL A 1042 37.01 -13.84 44.78
CA VAL A 1042 36.30 -12.92 45.68
C VAL A 1042 35.79 -11.73 44.87
N ILE A 1043 34.48 -11.66 44.66
CA ILE A 1043 33.83 -10.60 43.88
C ILE A 1043 33.28 -9.53 44.83
N SER A 1044 33.56 -8.25 44.55
CA SER A 1044 32.98 -7.12 45.28
C SER A 1044 31.86 -6.46 44.48
N CYS A 1045 30.78 -6.07 45.14
CA CYS A 1045 29.71 -5.29 44.50
C CYS A 1045 30.23 -3.87 44.14
N PRO A 1046 30.04 -3.39 42.90
CA PRO A 1046 30.37 -2.02 42.54
C PRO A 1046 29.56 -0.97 43.32
N ASP A 1047 30.19 0.14 43.73
CA ASP A 1047 29.60 1.17 44.61
C ASP A 1047 28.37 1.89 44.03
N LYS A 1048 28.21 1.91 42.70
CA LYS A 1048 27.15 2.66 42.00
C LYS A 1048 25.88 1.84 41.72
N ILE A 1049 25.82 0.60 42.20
CA ILE A 1049 24.73 -0.33 41.90
C ILE A 1049 23.83 -0.49 43.13
N GLU A 1050 22.53 -0.41 42.89
CA GLU A 1050 21.51 -0.67 43.89
C GLU A 1050 21.03 -2.11 43.79
N LEU A 1051 21.08 -2.85 44.90
CA LEU A 1051 20.52 -4.19 45.06
C LEU A 1051 19.01 -4.06 45.34
N LEU A 1052 18.20 -4.80 44.61
CA LEU A 1052 16.74 -4.68 44.66
C LEU A 1052 16.11 -5.83 45.43
N SER A 1053 15.16 -5.50 46.30
CA SER A 1053 14.22 -6.48 46.84
C SER A 1053 13.33 -7.06 45.72
N ARG A 1054 12.64 -8.16 46.01
CA ARG A 1054 11.70 -8.81 45.07
C ARG A 1054 10.67 -7.83 44.49
N ASP A 1055 10.05 -7.03 45.35
CA ASP A 1055 9.03 -6.05 44.96
C ASP A 1055 9.61 -4.93 44.09
N GLU A 1056 10.82 -4.45 44.42
CA GLU A 1056 11.49 -3.41 43.64
C GLU A 1056 11.97 -3.93 42.30
N ALA A 1057 12.45 -5.17 42.23
CA ALA A 1057 12.86 -5.83 41.00
C ALA A 1057 11.66 -6.02 40.05
N ALA A 1058 10.52 -6.50 40.56
CA ALA A 1058 9.30 -6.67 39.77
C ALA A 1058 8.77 -5.32 39.23
N ARG A 1059 8.74 -4.27 40.06
CA ARG A 1059 8.38 -2.90 39.63
C ARG A 1059 9.36 -2.33 38.61
N THR A 1060 10.65 -2.56 38.79
CA THR A 1060 11.69 -2.05 37.87
C THR A 1060 11.54 -2.69 36.49
N ALA A 1061 11.31 -4.01 36.42
CA ALA A 1061 11.06 -4.70 35.15
C ALA A 1061 9.76 -4.24 34.47
N ALA A 1062 8.69 -4.00 35.24
CA ALA A 1062 7.42 -3.51 34.69
C ALA A 1062 7.49 -2.05 34.20
N ALA A 1063 8.25 -1.19 34.90
CA ALA A 1063 8.47 0.20 34.50
C ALA A 1063 9.20 0.32 33.14
N ASP A 1064 9.87 -0.75 32.72
CA ASP A 1064 10.57 -0.82 31.43
C ASP A 1064 9.64 -0.97 30.22
N ALA A 1065 8.37 -1.29 30.43
CA ALA A 1065 7.38 -1.53 29.39
C ALA A 1065 7.40 -0.50 28.26
N THR A 1066 7.51 0.79 28.60
CA THR A 1066 7.52 1.89 27.62
C THR A 1066 8.79 1.89 26.76
N LEU A 1067 9.96 1.66 27.35
CA LEU A 1067 11.23 1.62 26.61
C LEU A 1067 11.32 0.32 25.80
N PHE A 1068 10.88 -0.80 26.35
CA PHE A 1068 10.84 -2.08 25.65
C PHE A 1068 9.91 -2.03 24.42
N LYS A 1069 8.77 -1.32 24.53
CA LYS A 1069 7.88 -1.03 23.39
C LYS A 1069 8.59 -0.17 22.33
N ARG A 1070 9.34 0.86 22.73
CA ARG A 1070 10.15 1.70 21.82
C ARG A 1070 11.21 0.86 21.10
N ASP A 1071 11.84 -0.08 21.79
CA ASP A 1071 12.83 -0.99 21.21
C ASP A 1071 12.20 -1.93 20.18
N LEU A 1072 10.98 -2.40 20.41
CA LEU A 1072 10.20 -3.16 19.44
C LEU A 1072 9.88 -2.31 18.20
N GLU A 1073 9.40 -1.08 18.38
CA GLU A 1073 9.08 -0.13 17.29
C GLU A 1073 10.32 0.24 16.46
N SER A 1074 11.51 0.27 17.07
CA SER A 1074 12.78 0.52 16.37
C SER A 1074 13.13 -0.54 15.32
N LYS A 1075 12.45 -1.70 15.33
CA LYS A 1075 12.61 -2.73 14.29
C LYS A 1075 11.85 -2.38 13.01
N GLY A 1076 10.97 -1.39 13.03
CA GLY A 1076 10.22 -0.91 11.87
C GLY A 1076 10.98 0.14 11.06
N PRO A 1077 10.72 0.25 9.74
CA PRO A 1077 9.83 -0.60 8.94
C PRO A 1077 10.52 -1.94 8.61
N SER A 1078 9.82 -3.05 8.85
CA SER A 1078 10.33 -4.41 8.57
C SER A 1078 9.40 -5.20 7.66
N PRO A 1079 9.92 -6.02 6.72
CA PRO A 1079 9.09 -6.91 5.91
C PRO A 1079 8.43 -8.04 6.72
N ARG A 1080 8.85 -8.25 7.98
CA ARG A 1080 8.32 -9.27 8.91
C ARG A 1080 7.60 -8.62 10.08
N ILE A 1081 6.56 -9.29 10.56
CA ILE A 1081 5.80 -8.88 11.74
C ILE A 1081 6.66 -9.17 12.97
N HIS A 1082 6.76 -8.22 13.90
CA HIS A 1082 7.42 -8.46 15.18
C HIS A 1082 6.37 -8.40 16.29
N PHE A 1083 6.48 -9.27 17.30
CA PHE A 1083 5.61 -9.19 18.47
C PHE A 1083 6.39 -9.39 19.76
N ALA A 1084 5.88 -8.84 20.86
CA ALA A 1084 6.40 -9.07 22.19
C ALA A 1084 5.25 -9.12 23.21
N PHE A 1085 5.42 -9.90 24.28
CA PHE A 1085 4.51 -9.87 25.42
C PHE A 1085 4.79 -8.66 26.30
N GLN A 1086 3.74 -8.06 26.84
CA GLN A 1086 3.90 -6.94 27.76
C GLN A 1086 4.48 -7.43 29.10
N PRO A 1087 5.57 -6.83 29.60
CA PRO A 1087 6.08 -7.12 30.93
C PRO A 1087 5.16 -6.47 31.98
N THR A 1088 4.71 -7.26 32.96
CA THR A 1088 3.87 -6.77 34.05
C THR A 1088 4.46 -7.16 35.40
N GLU A 1089 4.20 -6.36 36.43
CA GLU A 1089 4.71 -6.64 37.78
C GLU A 1089 4.21 -7.99 38.29
N ALA A 1090 2.93 -8.30 38.04
CA ALA A 1090 2.31 -9.56 38.46
C ALA A 1090 2.97 -10.78 37.80
N TRP A 1091 3.31 -10.69 36.51
CA TRP A 1091 3.96 -11.78 35.78
C TRP A 1091 5.42 -11.96 36.21
N CYS A 1092 6.16 -10.87 36.40
CA CYS A 1092 7.52 -10.90 36.96
C CYS A 1092 7.54 -11.57 38.35
N ARG A 1093 6.60 -11.18 39.22
CA ARG A 1093 6.46 -11.75 40.56
C ARG A 1093 6.15 -13.24 40.50
N PHE A 1094 5.24 -13.66 39.62
CA PHE A 1094 4.91 -15.07 39.42
C PHE A 1094 6.16 -15.90 39.12
N GLN A 1095 7.03 -15.47 38.20
CA GLN A 1095 8.31 -16.16 37.92
C GLN A 1095 9.19 -16.26 39.18
N MET A 1096 9.38 -15.14 39.89
CA MET A 1096 10.24 -15.08 41.08
C MET A 1096 9.78 -16.02 42.20
N THR A 1097 8.48 -16.26 42.35
CA THR A 1097 7.94 -17.06 43.47
C THR A 1097 7.94 -18.57 43.25
N ARG A 1098 8.28 -19.07 42.06
CA ARG A 1098 8.08 -20.50 41.70
C ARG A 1098 8.84 -21.49 42.57
N TYR A 1099 9.95 -21.07 43.15
CA TYR A 1099 10.84 -21.91 43.97
C TYR A 1099 10.84 -21.53 45.46
N ASP A 1100 9.96 -20.62 45.91
CA ASP A 1100 9.93 -20.15 47.30
C ASP A 1100 9.79 -21.30 48.32
N GLU A 1101 9.01 -22.31 47.97
CA GLU A 1101 8.73 -23.45 48.84
C GLU A 1101 9.75 -24.60 48.66
N HIS A 1102 10.76 -24.43 47.80
CA HIS A 1102 11.78 -25.44 47.59
C HIS A 1102 12.60 -25.63 48.88
N PRO A 1103 12.92 -26.88 49.30
CA PRO A 1103 13.62 -27.16 50.56
C PRO A 1103 14.97 -26.44 50.75
N LEU A 1104 15.56 -25.94 49.66
CA LEU A 1104 16.81 -25.17 49.67
C LEU A 1104 16.62 -23.68 50.00
N TYR A 1105 15.41 -23.15 49.83
CA TYR A 1105 15.07 -21.73 50.02
C TYR A 1105 14.05 -21.51 51.14
N VAL A 1106 13.61 -22.58 51.82
CA VAL A 1106 12.92 -22.49 53.12
C VAL A 1106 13.83 -21.69 54.09
N PRO A 1107 13.30 -20.71 54.85
CA PRO A 1107 14.02 -19.52 55.29
C PRO A 1107 15.46 -19.70 55.84
N PRO A 1108 16.37 -18.74 55.57
CA PRO A 1108 16.08 -17.44 54.94
C PRO A 1108 16.03 -17.51 53.41
N LEU A 1109 14.97 -16.92 52.83
CA LEU A 1109 14.82 -16.72 51.39
C LEU A 1109 15.88 -15.71 50.90
N PRO A 1110 16.32 -15.82 49.63
CA PRO A 1110 17.18 -14.81 49.01
C PRO A 1110 16.56 -13.41 49.11
N THR A 1111 17.38 -12.42 49.44
CA THR A 1111 16.88 -11.06 49.72
C THR A 1111 16.96 -10.14 48.51
N THR A 1112 17.88 -10.43 47.58
CA THR A 1112 18.12 -9.62 46.38
C THR A 1112 17.61 -10.35 45.13
N TRP A 1113 16.86 -9.66 44.26
CA TRP A 1113 16.20 -10.23 43.08
C TRP A 1113 16.46 -9.43 41.79
N GLY A 1114 17.18 -8.33 41.92
CA GLY A 1114 17.57 -7.49 40.81
C GLY A 1114 18.71 -6.55 41.20
N VAL A 1115 19.32 -5.94 40.20
CA VAL A 1115 20.24 -4.82 40.34
C VAL A 1115 19.82 -3.71 39.41
N ARG A 1116 20.00 -2.45 39.81
CA ARG A 1116 19.82 -1.30 38.92
C ARG A 1116 20.87 -0.22 39.11
N MET A 1117 21.03 0.59 38.08
CA MET A 1117 21.83 1.82 38.10
C MET A 1117 21.16 2.89 37.24
N ARG A 1118 21.52 4.16 37.48
CA ARG A 1118 21.15 5.27 36.60
C ARG A 1118 22.28 5.55 35.62
N PHE A 1119 21.97 5.58 34.33
CA PHE A 1119 22.94 5.91 33.29
C PHE A 1119 22.28 6.80 32.25
N GLN A 1120 22.87 7.98 31.99
CA GLN A 1120 22.37 8.96 31.01
C GLN A 1120 20.88 9.34 31.15
N GLY A 1121 20.35 9.30 32.38
CA GLY A 1121 18.94 9.63 32.66
C GLY A 1121 17.96 8.45 32.51
N GLU A 1122 18.41 7.30 32.01
CA GLU A 1122 17.64 6.06 31.94
C GLU A 1122 18.02 5.11 33.09
N THR A 1123 17.12 4.17 33.41
CA THR A 1123 17.36 3.13 34.42
C THR A 1123 17.79 1.85 33.73
N HIS A 1124 19.02 1.40 33.99
CA HIS A 1124 19.55 0.14 33.48
C HIS A 1124 19.52 -0.88 34.61
N PHE A 1125 19.17 -2.13 34.31
CA PHE A 1125 18.93 -3.15 35.32
C PHE A 1125 19.10 -4.58 34.81
N ILE A 1126 19.28 -5.51 35.75
CA ILE A 1126 19.18 -6.96 35.52
C ILE A 1126 18.29 -7.53 36.63
N VAL A 1127 17.28 -8.30 36.26
CA VAL A 1127 16.32 -8.93 37.18
C VAL A 1127 16.28 -10.43 36.91
N TRP A 1128 16.19 -11.25 37.96
CA TRP A 1128 16.32 -12.70 37.88
C TRP A 1128 15.37 -13.45 38.79
N GLU A 1129 15.31 -14.77 38.59
CA GLU A 1129 14.75 -15.76 39.50
C GLU A 1129 15.84 -16.71 40.00
N TYR A 1130 15.55 -17.40 41.12
CA TYR A 1130 16.41 -18.44 41.68
C TYR A 1130 15.85 -19.81 41.32
N GLU A 1131 16.67 -20.66 40.70
CA GLU A 1131 16.31 -22.03 40.33
C GLU A 1131 17.20 -23.02 41.08
N ALA A 1132 16.57 -23.99 41.75
CA ALA A 1132 17.23 -24.95 42.64
C ALA A 1132 17.49 -26.34 42.01
N SER A 1133 16.96 -26.62 40.82
CA SER A 1133 16.98 -27.96 40.22
C SER A 1133 17.30 -27.89 38.73
N PRO A 1134 18.23 -28.71 38.18
CA PRO A 1134 19.05 -29.74 38.84
C PRO A 1134 20.28 -29.19 39.59
N GLU A 1135 20.70 -27.96 39.31
CA GLU A 1135 21.80 -27.25 39.99
C GLU A 1135 21.32 -25.87 40.42
N ARG A 1136 21.91 -25.31 41.49
CA ARG A 1136 21.55 -23.98 41.99
C ARG A 1136 22.06 -22.93 41.02
N LYS A 1137 21.15 -22.23 40.35
CA LYS A 1137 21.48 -21.17 39.42
C LYS A 1137 20.55 -19.97 39.56
N LEU A 1138 21.04 -18.85 39.07
CA LEU A 1138 20.33 -17.60 38.93
C LEU A 1138 19.96 -17.44 37.45
N THR A 1139 18.68 -17.36 37.12
CA THR A 1139 18.23 -17.21 35.73
C THR A 1139 17.70 -15.80 35.50
N ILE A 1140 18.32 -15.06 34.59
CA ILE A 1140 17.92 -13.71 34.22
C ILE A 1140 16.59 -13.78 33.47
N ILE A 1141 15.59 -13.06 34.00
CA ILE A 1141 14.26 -12.98 33.42
C ILE A 1141 14.06 -11.67 32.63
N SER A 1142 14.69 -10.56 33.06
CA SER A 1142 14.61 -9.28 32.36
C SER A 1142 15.92 -8.51 32.45
N ILE A 1143 16.30 -7.82 31.37
CA ILE A 1143 17.55 -7.06 31.29
C ILE A 1143 17.38 -5.81 30.44
N ARG A 1144 17.90 -4.68 30.96
CA ARG A 1144 18.18 -3.46 30.18
C ARG A 1144 19.59 -3.01 30.50
N ALA A 1145 20.49 -3.17 29.53
CA ALA A 1145 21.87 -2.75 29.64
C ALA A 1145 22.44 -2.41 28.27
N THR A 1146 23.51 -1.62 28.26
CA THR A 1146 24.33 -1.28 27.09
C THR A 1146 25.72 -1.90 27.25
N ARG A 1147 26.57 -1.77 26.22
CA ARG A 1147 27.98 -2.17 26.29
C ARG A 1147 28.74 -1.60 27.48
N GLU A 1148 28.46 -0.37 27.87
CA GLU A 1148 29.14 0.34 28.96
C GLU A 1148 28.63 -0.06 30.34
N THR A 1149 27.34 -0.40 30.45
CA THR A 1149 26.67 -0.64 31.75
C THR A 1149 26.55 -2.12 32.09
N PHE A 1150 26.54 -3.00 31.10
CA PHE A 1150 26.45 -4.45 31.29
C PHE A 1150 27.57 -5.00 32.20
N PRO A 1151 28.86 -4.62 32.04
CA PRO A 1151 29.93 -5.19 32.87
C PRO A 1151 29.76 -4.91 34.37
N ASP A 1152 29.39 -3.68 34.73
CA ASP A 1152 29.18 -3.29 36.13
C ASP A 1152 27.96 -4.01 36.71
N LEU A 1153 26.81 -3.95 36.00
CA LEU A 1153 25.58 -4.64 36.42
C LEU A 1153 25.80 -6.14 36.58
N PHE A 1154 26.47 -6.76 35.61
CA PHE A 1154 26.73 -8.20 35.65
C PHE A 1154 27.72 -8.59 36.75
N THR A 1155 28.69 -7.73 37.08
CA THR A 1155 29.58 -7.95 38.24
C THR A 1155 28.80 -7.97 39.55
N ALA A 1156 27.79 -7.10 39.70
CA ALA A 1156 26.88 -7.16 40.85
C ALA A 1156 26.02 -8.43 40.86
N VAL A 1157 25.57 -8.92 39.69
CA VAL A 1157 24.87 -10.22 39.59
C VAL A 1157 25.79 -11.37 40.04
N LYS A 1158 27.06 -11.39 39.62
CA LYS A 1158 28.04 -12.40 40.07
C LYS A 1158 28.26 -12.32 41.59
N TYR A 1159 28.35 -11.11 42.15
CA TYR A 1159 28.45 -10.89 43.59
C TYR A 1159 27.25 -11.48 44.34
N VAL A 1160 26.03 -11.21 43.89
CA VAL A 1160 24.81 -11.77 44.53
C VAL A 1160 24.76 -13.29 44.35
N CYS A 1161 25.09 -13.79 43.16
CA CYS A 1161 25.16 -15.22 42.88
C CYS A 1161 26.11 -15.94 43.85
N GLN A 1162 27.29 -15.37 44.12
CA GLN A 1162 28.25 -15.91 45.07
C GLN A 1162 27.76 -15.79 46.53
N THR A 1163 27.19 -14.64 46.90
CA THR A 1163 26.69 -14.38 48.27
C THR A 1163 25.54 -15.32 48.64
N GLU A 1164 24.61 -15.54 47.71
CA GLU A 1164 23.45 -16.42 47.86
C GLU A 1164 23.79 -17.90 47.51
N LYS A 1165 25.08 -18.22 47.28
CA LYS A 1165 25.61 -19.59 47.06
C LYS A 1165 24.99 -20.33 45.86
N HIS A 1166 24.84 -19.63 44.74
CA HIS A 1166 24.45 -20.18 43.43
C HIS A 1166 25.69 -20.36 42.56
N LEU A 1167 25.72 -21.43 41.77
CA LEU A 1167 26.91 -21.87 41.04
C LEU A 1167 26.95 -21.38 39.59
N LYS A 1168 25.80 -20.96 39.07
CA LYS A 1168 25.64 -20.59 37.66
C LYS A 1168 24.71 -19.41 37.49
N ILE A 1169 24.95 -18.63 36.44
CA ILE A 1169 24.03 -17.63 35.91
C ILE A 1169 23.59 -18.09 34.52
N GLU A 1170 22.32 -17.92 34.19
CA GLU A 1170 21.75 -18.26 32.89
C GLU A 1170 20.94 -17.08 32.32
N ALA A 1171 21.05 -16.82 31.02
CA ALA A 1171 20.22 -15.85 30.31
C ALA A 1171 19.68 -16.45 29.01
N TRP A 1172 18.37 -16.34 28.79
CA TRP A 1172 17.71 -16.84 27.59
C TRP A 1172 17.59 -15.72 26.55
N GLY A 1173 17.98 -16.01 25.29
CA GLY A 1173 17.68 -15.14 24.16
C GLY A 1173 18.31 -13.74 24.20
N LEU A 1174 19.53 -13.60 24.72
CA LEU A 1174 20.23 -12.31 24.73
C LEU A 1174 20.34 -11.74 23.30
N GLY A 1175 20.01 -10.45 23.14
CA GLY A 1175 20.18 -9.74 21.88
C GLY A 1175 21.63 -9.75 21.39
N GLU A 1176 21.84 -9.63 20.07
CA GLU A 1176 23.17 -9.77 19.43
C GLU A 1176 24.24 -8.87 20.07
N GLU A 1177 23.89 -7.63 20.40
CA GLU A 1177 24.79 -6.69 21.05
C GLU A 1177 25.29 -7.21 22.41
N LEU A 1178 24.36 -7.59 23.29
CA LEU A 1178 24.68 -8.12 24.62
C LEU A 1178 25.32 -9.51 24.55
N SER A 1179 24.96 -10.34 23.58
CA SER A 1179 25.56 -11.66 23.38
C SER A 1179 27.07 -11.57 23.11
N SER A 1180 27.52 -10.56 22.36
CA SER A 1180 28.95 -10.34 22.10
C SER A 1180 29.73 -9.99 23.37
N ILE A 1181 29.13 -9.16 24.24
CA ILE A 1181 29.72 -8.74 25.52
C ILE A 1181 29.67 -9.88 26.54
N ALA A 1182 28.57 -10.63 26.56
CA ALA A 1182 28.37 -11.80 27.40
C ALA A 1182 29.50 -12.83 27.23
N GLN A 1183 29.90 -13.12 25.99
CA GLN A 1183 31.03 -14.02 25.71
C GLN A 1183 32.36 -13.49 26.24
N SER A 1184 32.60 -12.18 26.10
CA SER A 1184 33.81 -11.53 26.65
C SER A 1184 33.89 -11.56 28.18
N SER A 1185 32.75 -11.71 28.87
CA SER A 1185 32.66 -11.82 30.33
C SER A 1185 32.70 -13.27 30.87
N GLY A 1186 33.06 -14.22 30.00
CA GLY A 1186 33.16 -15.65 30.31
C GLY A 1186 31.90 -16.47 30.06
N GLY A 1187 30.92 -15.92 29.33
CA GLY A 1187 29.66 -16.58 29.01
C GLY A 1187 29.79 -17.59 27.88
N ARG A 1188 29.20 -18.77 28.05
CA ARG A 1188 29.09 -19.80 27.03
C ARG A 1188 27.69 -19.77 26.40
N THR A 1189 27.61 -19.38 25.13
CA THR A 1189 26.35 -19.38 24.37
C THR A 1189 26.18 -20.69 23.61
N TYR A 1190 25.01 -21.32 23.69
CA TYR A 1190 24.67 -22.55 22.97
C TYR A 1190 23.15 -22.73 22.79
N GLU A 1191 22.75 -23.65 21.92
CA GLU A 1191 21.33 -24.03 21.76
C GLU A 1191 20.90 -25.02 22.84
N ARG A 1192 19.89 -24.66 23.64
CA ARG A 1192 19.37 -25.52 24.70
C ARG A 1192 18.57 -26.70 24.14
N SER A 1193 18.55 -27.82 24.86
CA SER A 1193 17.83 -29.06 24.48
C SER A 1193 16.51 -29.27 25.23
N LYS A 1194 16.24 -28.45 26.24
CA LYS A 1194 15.02 -28.45 27.05
C LYS A 1194 14.43 -27.05 27.10
N SER A 1195 13.16 -26.97 27.46
CA SER A 1195 12.39 -25.72 27.52
C SER A 1195 12.53 -24.91 26.23
N LEU A 1196 12.29 -25.59 25.11
CA LEU A 1196 12.43 -25.04 23.76
C LEU A 1196 11.27 -24.09 23.49
N PRO A 1197 11.52 -22.78 23.30
CA PRO A 1197 10.48 -21.80 22.99
C PRO A 1197 9.87 -22.15 21.63
N ALA A 1198 8.56 -22.33 21.60
CA ALA A 1198 7.83 -22.61 20.39
C ALA A 1198 6.62 -21.68 20.26
N MET A 1199 6.40 -21.15 19.07
CA MET A 1199 5.28 -20.25 18.79
C MET A 1199 4.39 -20.79 17.68
N LYS A 1200 3.12 -20.46 17.77
CA LYS A 1200 2.13 -20.60 16.71
C LYS A 1200 1.58 -19.21 16.39
N TRP A 1201 1.83 -18.75 15.18
CA TRP A 1201 1.19 -17.59 14.57
C TRP A 1201 -0.07 -18.04 13.82
N TYR A 1202 -1.19 -17.33 14.01
CA TYR A 1202 -2.47 -17.65 13.36
C TYR A 1202 -2.75 -16.78 12.11
N GLY A 1203 -1.83 -15.90 11.72
CA GLY A 1203 -1.85 -15.30 10.39
C GLY A 1203 -1.06 -16.14 9.38
N GLU A 1204 -0.65 -15.49 8.29
CA GLU A 1204 0.15 -16.13 7.24
C GLU A 1204 1.46 -16.76 7.78
N PRO A 1205 1.79 -18.01 7.39
CA PRO A 1205 2.96 -18.74 7.90
C PRO A 1205 4.29 -17.99 7.76
N ASP A 1206 5.19 -18.19 8.72
CA ASP A 1206 6.57 -17.67 8.76
C ASP A 1206 6.73 -16.13 8.73
N GLN A 1207 5.64 -15.37 8.92
CA GLN A 1207 5.70 -13.91 8.86
C GLN A 1207 6.08 -13.24 10.18
N ALA A 1208 5.86 -13.90 11.32
CA ALA A 1208 6.06 -13.33 12.65
C ALA A 1208 7.44 -13.66 13.25
N ILE A 1209 8.00 -12.72 13.99
CA ILE A 1209 9.22 -12.83 14.81
C ILE A 1209 8.86 -12.51 16.25
N TRP A 1210 9.22 -13.40 17.16
CA TRP A 1210 9.09 -13.16 18.59
C TRP A 1210 10.28 -12.33 19.09
N PHE A 1211 10.01 -11.06 19.42
CA PHE A 1211 10.94 -10.13 20.01
C PHE A 1211 10.98 -10.29 21.53
N GLY A 1212 12.18 -10.31 22.12
CA GLY A 1212 12.37 -10.45 23.56
C GLY A 1212 11.99 -11.83 24.11
N ASN A 1213 12.29 -12.91 23.37
CA ASN A 1213 12.12 -14.31 23.79
C ASN A 1213 13.06 -14.67 24.96
N HIS A 1214 12.75 -14.10 26.13
CA HIS A 1214 13.48 -14.27 27.38
C HIS A 1214 12.75 -15.25 28.30
N LYS A 1215 13.36 -15.58 29.44
CA LYS A 1215 12.74 -16.45 30.46
C LYS A 1215 11.46 -15.86 31.04
N LEU A 1216 11.30 -14.53 31.04
CA LEU A 1216 10.08 -13.89 31.56
C LEU A 1216 8.81 -14.38 30.87
N ASP A 1217 8.85 -14.79 29.61
CA ASP A 1217 7.66 -15.27 28.90
C ASP A 1217 7.30 -16.73 29.17
N TRP A 1218 8.15 -17.43 29.94
CA TRP A 1218 7.93 -18.81 30.36
C TRP A 1218 6.69 -18.91 31.26
N CYS A 1219 5.91 -19.99 31.15
CA CYS A 1219 4.65 -20.18 31.87
C CYS A 1219 4.77 -21.21 33.00
#